data_AF-A0A512NSK1-F1
#
_entry.id   AF-A0A512NSK1-F1
#
_cell.length_a   1.000
_cell.length_b   1.000
_cell.length_c   1.000
_cell.angle_alpha   90.00
_cell.angle_beta   90.00
_cell.angle_gamma   90.00
#
_symmetry.space_group_name_H-M   'P 1'
#
loop_
_entity.id
_entity.type
_entity.pdbx_description
1 polymer ?
#
loop_
_entity_poly.entity_id
_entity_poly.type
_entity_poly.pdbx_seq_one_letter_code
_entity_poly.pdbx_strand_id
1 'polypeptide(L)'
;MASDPLIPINTPFKYNIGVNYESWGNGRTGYSITADIDQITQYFGLIKTFHDVAVGTVNPNDPIIDPTQQQVISYVVNTANVELAMGTLNNALAQGGFGQPWAPGLMTSSNYTDKWVQMLIDAFGSTAKVQAHLKIILLGNEIDQNGPPPGDPSFGAYKTWIPQAFDNLSGSLSKYGLASIPVSTTIANYGVSNAIAVNVSAYIESHWSHAWVGGKPVVFYNQYTQATSQGPMSSTDYAPVINYFESVYQQLHGKIEPFIGETGYSTFYSQPNQIKVYEQISAWLSGQYQNGGKTVPMFAFDAFDQPSRTPPVEVSFGIFAEDGSHRPTGLKPGLTLPSWTKLPISISGDDRMALFSGVFSPGMTVDGGDGTDTLVLAEPQSVDLSAGKLVGVERLEGSSGGDIVKMTAEGLIAFDFIDLRGGADLLDIISGPGGLPTATTAVGFDAEDALNLQGVLAGRAAVNVIKGAGGVTLGIGGLDLQLVGDFSGGDFMTVARGVGVDAHTLVTFERFLPRLSEGVQVDASSINGVTNEPFLTGDGVVRFVLELKSAVSAHNNTLGVYKVAADGTIFDVNIVFFGTLSVPAAARTVSLGVPGNNEKLGFFLIQDGFDHYGNLSDNLSFVTPGTTAPADFGGGVPPILRSTALGSLTAAPIFHSFATLNLGDANQVLSGVEPGGRELQIGFEDLPTTTGDNDFQDIVIGIRVFPDDQLLV
;
A
#
# COMPACT_ATOMS: atom_id res chain seq x y z
N MET A 1 -21.32 -12.87 7.84
CA MET A 1 -22.07 -13.67 6.84
C MET A 1 -21.09 -14.02 5.73
N ALA A 2 -21.12 -15.23 5.18
CA ALA A 2 -20.27 -15.53 4.02
C ALA A 2 -20.69 -14.61 2.86
N SER A 3 -19.74 -13.96 2.20
CA SER A 3 -20.00 -13.12 1.03
C SER A 3 -20.61 -13.99 -0.07
N ASP A 4 -21.69 -13.50 -0.70
CA ASP A 4 -22.28 -14.17 -1.87
C ASP A 4 -21.18 -14.34 -2.94
N PRO A 5 -20.90 -15.59 -3.39
CA PRO A 5 -19.81 -15.87 -4.31
C PRO A 5 -19.98 -15.23 -5.70
N LEU A 6 -21.20 -14.79 -6.05
CA LEU A 6 -21.49 -14.10 -7.31
C LEU A 6 -21.13 -12.62 -7.29
N ILE A 7 -20.86 -12.03 -6.11
CA ILE A 7 -20.41 -10.64 -6.01
C ILE A 7 -18.91 -10.61 -6.34
N PRO A 8 -18.51 -9.97 -7.45
CA PRO A 8 -17.10 -9.92 -7.82
C PRO A 8 -16.33 -8.99 -6.89
N ILE A 9 -15.07 -9.34 -6.61
CA ILE A 9 -14.18 -8.48 -5.82
C ILE A 9 -13.90 -7.19 -6.60
N ASN A 10 -13.62 -7.35 -7.90
CA ASN A 10 -13.32 -6.29 -8.85
C ASN A 10 -14.31 -6.33 -10.02
N THR A 11 -14.76 -5.18 -10.49
CA THR A 11 -15.64 -5.08 -11.67
C THR A 11 -15.13 -3.96 -12.59
N PRO A 12 -15.24 -4.09 -13.92
CA PRO A 12 -14.88 -3.01 -14.84
C PRO A 12 -15.86 -1.83 -14.75
N PHE A 13 -16.99 -1.99 -14.06
CA PHE A 13 -18.08 -1.03 -14.03
C PHE A 13 -18.05 -0.20 -12.75
N LYS A 14 -18.34 1.10 -12.90
CA LYS A 14 -18.71 1.96 -11.77
C LYS A 14 -20.12 1.69 -11.27
N TYR A 15 -20.93 0.89 -11.95
CA TYR A 15 -22.33 0.65 -11.57
C TYR A 15 -22.60 -0.84 -11.42
N ASN A 16 -23.44 -1.18 -10.45
CA ASN A 16 -23.88 -2.55 -10.20
C ASN A 16 -24.79 -3.09 -11.31
N ILE A 17 -25.66 -2.22 -11.85
CA ILE A 17 -26.66 -2.61 -12.85
C ILE A 17 -26.58 -1.66 -14.04
N GLY A 18 -26.61 -2.23 -15.23
CA GLY A 18 -26.84 -1.52 -16.47
C GLY A 18 -28.16 -1.91 -17.13
N VAL A 19 -28.42 -1.29 -18.28
CA VAL A 19 -29.55 -1.66 -19.16
C VAL A 19 -29.00 -1.93 -20.55
N ASN A 20 -29.55 -2.94 -21.21
CA ASN A 20 -29.34 -3.11 -22.64
C ASN A 20 -30.05 -1.96 -23.38
N TYR A 21 -29.47 -1.52 -24.49
CA TYR A 21 -30.05 -0.50 -25.35
C TYR A 21 -29.79 -0.83 -26.80
N GLU A 22 -30.84 -1.23 -27.50
CA GLU A 22 -30.87 -1.33 -28.94
C GLU A 22 -31.04 0.07 -29.54
N SER A 23 -29.96 0.58 -30.15
CA SER A 23 -29.97 1.90 -30.76
C SER A 23 -30.43 1.89 -32.21
N TRP A 24 -30.65 0.71 -32.83
CA TRP A 24 -31.39 0.62 -34.08
C TRP A 24 -32.90 0.82 -33.87
N GLY A 25 -33.56 1.37 -34.88
CA GLY A 25 -34.98 1.72 -34.77
C GLY A 25 -35.90 0.52 -34.51
N ASN A 26 -35.63 -0.65 -35.10
CA ASN A 26 -36.40 -1.90 -34.88
C ASN A 26 -37.94 -1.73 -34.79
N GLY A 27 -38.49 -0.92 -35.70
CA GLY A 27 -39.93 -0.61 -35.76
C GLY A 27 -40.36 0.66 -35.01
N ARG A 28 -39.50 1.26 -34.18
CA ARG A 28 -39.71 2.53 -33.45
C ARG A 28 -39.49 3.74 -34.37
N THR A 29 -40.30 3.92 -35.41
CA THR A 29 -40.09 5.02 -36.38
C THR A 29 -40.28 6.39 -35.71
N GLY A 30 -39.27 7.26 -35.77
CA GLY A 30 -39.33 8.62 -35.20
C GLY A 30 -38.79 8.78 -33.78
N TYR A 31 -38.28 7.70 -33.16
CA TYR A 31 -37.58 7.75 -31.88
C TYR A 31 -36.34 8.68 -31.90
N SER A 32 -35.87 9.06 -30.71
CA SER A 32 -34.68 9.88 -30.52
C SER A 32 -33.71 9.21 -29.55
N ILE A 33 -32.50 8.91 -30.01
CA ILE A 33 -31.45 8.32 -29.18
C ILE A 33 -31.10 9.21 -27.98
N THR A 34 -31.06 10.53 -28.17
CA THR A 34 -30.84 11.47 -27.06
C THR A 34 -31.96 11.39 -26.03
N ALA A 35 -33.23 11.40 -26.45
CA ALA A 35 -34.35 11.29 -25.51
C ALA A 35 -34.38 9.94 -24.79
N ASP A 36 -34.04 8.86 -25.49
CA ASP A 36 -33.90 7.52 -24.92
C ASP A 36 -32.83 7.49 -23.83
N ILE A 37 -31.64 8.00 -24.11
CA ILE A 37 -30.53 7.98 -23.15
C ILE A 37 -30.78 8.96 -22.00
N ASP A 38 -31.41 10.12 -22.24
CA ASP A 38 -31.87 11.02 -21.18
C ASP A 38 -32.85 10.33 -20.22
N GLN A 39 -33.70 9.43 -20.74
CA GLN A 39 -34.59 8.64 -19.91
C GLN A 39 -33.85 7.53 -19.16
N ILE A 40 -32.96 6.80 -19.84
CA ILE A 40 -32.15 5.72 -19.26
C ILE A 40 -31.29 6.25 -18.10
N THR A 41 -30.63 7.37 -18.31
CA THR A 41 -29.68 7.96 -17.35
C THR A 41 -30.36 8.54 -16.12
N GLN A 42 -31.69 8.56 -16.05
CA GLN A 42 -32.42 8.79 -14.79
C GLN A 42 -32.34 7.59 -13.84
N TYR A 43 -32.06 6.39 -14.33
CA TYR A 43 -32.12 5.13 -13.57
C TYR A 43 -30.85 4.27 -13.65
N PHE A 44 -30.03 4.43 -14.69
CA PHE A 44 -28.82 3.64 -14.92
C PHE A 44 -27.66 4.54 -15.34
N GLY A 45 -26.48 4.31 -14.78
CA GLY A 45 -25.23 4.93 -15.26
C GLY A 45 -24.45 4.06 -16.25
N LEU A 46 -24.89 2.82 -16.49
CA LEU A 46 -24.22 1.85 -17.35
C LEU A 46 -25.16 1.38 -18.46
N ILE A 47 -24.68 1.44 -19.71
CA ILE A 47 -25.45 1.08 -20.91
C ILE A 47 -24.71 -0.02 -21.65
N LYS A 48 -25.41 -1.06 -22.10
CA LYS A 48 -24.89 -2.09 -23.01
C LYS A 48 -25.53 -1.96 -24.38
N THR A 49 -24.73 -1.80 -25.44
CA THR A 49 -25.21 -1.85 -26.83
C THR A 49 -24.83 -3.16 -27.52
N PHE A 50 -25.46 -3.46 -28.66
CA PHE A 50 -25.33 -4.75 -29.36
C PHE A 50 -24.50 -4.71 -30.64
N HIS A 51 -24.19 -3.51 -31.14
CA HIS A 51 -23.61 -3.32 -32.44
C HIS A 51 -22.55 -2.21 -32.43
N ASP A 52 -21.69 -2.27 -33.44
CA ASP A 52 -20.50 -1.46 -33.58
C ASP A 52 -20.39 -0.87 -34.99
N VAL A 53 -20.30 -1.73 -36.01
CA VAL A 53 -20.03 -1.35 -37.40
C VAL A 53 -21.34 -1.17 -38.18
N ALA A 54 -21.40 -0.14 -39.02
CA ALA A 54 -22.50 0.10 -39.94
C ALA A 54 -22.73 -1.10 -40.88
N VAL A 55 -24.00 -1.50 -41.04
CA VAL A 55 -24.35 -2.56 -42.00
C VAL A 55 -24.36 -2.01 -43.42
N GLY A 56 -23.82 -2.78 -44.37
CA GLY A 56 -23.88 -2.44 -45.81
C GLY A 56 -22.82 -1.45 -46.29
N THR A 57 -21.66 -1.38 -45.63
CA THR A 57 -20.53 -0.57 -46.11
C THR A 57 -20.04 -1.07 -47.48
N VAL A 58 -19.55 -0.13 -48.30
CA VAL A 58 -19.06 -0.42 -49.67
C VAL A 58 -17.88 -1.40 -49.65
N ASN A 59 -17.08 -1.38 -48.58
CA ASN A 59 -15.99 -2.32 -48.35
C ASN A 59 -16.12 -2.93 -46.95
N PRO A 60 -16.48 -4.22 -46.82
CA PRO A 60 -16.64 -4.87 -45.51
C PRO A 60 -15.31 -5.00 -44.74
N ASN A 61 -14.16 -4.78 -45.38
CA ASN A 61 -12.83 -4.76 -44.74
C ASN A 61 -12.40 -3.35 -44.29
N ASP A 62 -13.30 -2.37 -44.37
CA ASP A 62 -13.08 -1.00 -43.93
C ASP A 62 -14.21 -0.59 -42.98
N PRO A 63 -14.06 -0.87 -41.67
CA PRO A 63 -15.12 -0.67 -40.71
C PRO A 63 -15.43 0.82 -40.54
N ILE A 64 -16.72 1.15 -40.54
CA ILE A 64 -17.25 2.49 -40.25
C ILE A 64 -18.24 2.33 -39.11
N ILE A 65 -18.16 3.19 -38.10
CA ILE A 65 -19.04 3.14 -36.93
C ILE A 65 -20.50 3.33 -37.38
N ASP A 66 -21.41 2.52 -36.83
CA ASP A 66 -22.83 2.68 -37.10
C ASP A 66 -23.30 4.09 -36.66
N PRO A 67 -24.06 4.83 -37.50
CA PRO A 67 -24.50 6.18 -37.15
C PRO A 67 -25.33 6.28 -35.87
N THR A 68 -26.07 5.24 -35.52
CA THR A 68 -26.83 5.18 -34.26
C THR A 68 -25.90 4.92 -33.08
N GLN A 69 -24.92 4.02 -33.23
CA GLN A 69 -23.87 3.80 -32.23
C GLN A 69 -23.01 5.05 -32.01
N GLN A 70 -22.68 5.80 -33.07
CA GLN A 70 -21.97 7.07 -32.94
C GLN A 70 -22.75 8.09 -32.11
N GLN A 71 -24.08 8.13 -32.20
CA GLN A 71 -24.90 9.00 -31.35
C GLN A 71 -24.84 8.57 -29.88
N VAL A 72 -24.87 7.26 -29.60
CA VAL A 72 -24.68 6.74 -28.23
C VAL A 72 -23.31 7.15 -27.70
N ILE A 73 -22.23 6.87 -28.44
CA ILE A 73 -20.86 7.23 -28.05
C ILE A 73 -20.74 8.74 -27.79
N SER A 74 -21.29 9.56 -28.69
CA SER A 74 -21.26 11.02 -28.55
C SER A 74 -22.00 11.48 -27.29
N TYR A 75 -23.11 10.85 -26.93
CA TYR A 75 -23.82 11.15 -25.69
C TYR A 75 -22.97 10.78 -24.46
N VAL A 76 -22.45 9.55 -24.41
CA VAL A 76 -21.67 9.01 -23.29
C VAL A 76 -20.42 9.86 -23.03
N VAL A 77 -19.68 10.23 -24.09
CA VAL A 77 -18.47 11.06 -23.99
C VAL A 77 -18.74 12.46 -23.45
N ASN A 78 -19.94 13.00 -23.68
CA ASN A 78 -20.30 14.36 -23.27
C ASN A 78 -21.13 14.41 -21.99
N THR A 79 -21.38 13.26 -21.35
CA THR A 79 -22.20 13.16 -20.15
C THR A 79 -21.40 12.54 -19.01
N ALA A 80 -21.27 13.27 -17.90
CA ALA A 80 -20.60 12.75 -16.72
C ALA A 80 -21.36 11.53 -16.19
N ASN A 81 -20.63 10.58 -15.58
CA ASN A 81 -21.21 9.44 -14.88
C ASN A 81 -22.03 8.49 -15.77
N VAL A 82 -21.72 8.41 -17.07
CA VAL A 82 -22.28 7.39 -17.97
C VAL A 82 -21.16 6.53 -18.54
N GLU A 83 -21.37 5.22 -18.53
CA GLU A 83 -20.43 4.20 -18.98
C GLU A 83 -21.05 3.31 -20.07
N LEU A 84 -20.20 2.81 -20.97
CA LEU A 84 -20.60 1.94 -22.07
C LEU A 84 -19.94 0.57 -21.96
N ALA A 85 -20.74 -0.48 -22.06
CA ALA A 85 -20.34 -1.81 -22.49
C ALA A 85 -20.75 -1.99 -23.95
N MET A 86 -19.83 -2.30 -24.85
CA MET A 86 -20.13 -2.31 -26.29
C MET A 86 -20.06 -3.72 -26.85
N GLY A 87 -21.19 -4.21 -27.36
CA GLY A 87 -21.25 -5.44 -28.15
C GLY A 87 -20.84 -5.22 -29.60
N THR A 88 -20.25 -6.24 -30.21
CA THR A 88 -20.03 -6.31 -31.65
C THR A 88 -21.09 -7.18 -32.31
N LEU A 89 -21.31 -6.99 -33.61
CA LEU A 89 -22.10 -7.92 -34.40
C LEU A 89 -21.47 -9.32 -34.43
N ASN A 90 -22.30 -10.37 -34.58
CA ASN A 90 -21.84 -11.76 -34.66
C ASN A 90 -20.94 -12.06 -35.87
N ASN A 91 -21.04 -11.25 -36.93
CA ASN A 91 -20.15 -11.34 -38.10
C ASN A 91 -18.68 -10.96 -37.80
N ALA A 92 -18.41 -10.37 -36.63
CA ALA A 92 -17.05 -10.24 -36.11
C ALA A 92 -16.38 -11.62 -35.95
N LEU A 93 -17.15 -12.65 -35.56
CA LEU A 93 -16.67 -13.99 -35.24
C LEU A 93 -16.95 -15.03 -36.33
N ALA A 94 -18.11 -14.97 -36.98
CA ALA A 94 -18.47 -15.87 -38.08
C ALA A 94 -19.42 -15.19 -39.07
N GLN A 95 -19.14 -15.35 -40.36
CA GLN A 95 -20.00 -14.87 -41.45
C GLN A 95 -20.81 -16.05 -42.02
N GLY A 96 -21.98 -15.76 -42.59
CA GLY A 96 -22.87 -16.76 -43.21
C GLY A 96 -24.12 -17.04 -42.39
N GLY A 97 -24.64 -18.26 -42.47
CA GLY A 97 -25.90 -18.65 -41.84
C GLY A 97 -27.13 -18.37 -42.72
N PHE A 98 -28.32 -18.78 -42.25
CA PHE A 98 -29.61 -18.61 -42.95
C PHE A 98 -29.60 -19.03 -44.44
N GLY A 99 -28.97 -20.18 -44.73
CA GLY A 99 -28.87 -20.73 -46.09
C GLY A 99 -27.61 -20.34 -46.86
N GLN A 100 -26.70 -19.57 -46.26
CA GLN A 100 -25.36 -19.31 -46.80
C GLN A 100 -24.28 -20.12 -46.04
N PRO A 101 -23.21 -20.57 -46.73
CA PRO A 101 -22.10 -21.25 -46.08
C PRO A 101 -21.43 -20.40 -45.00
N TRP A 102 -21.00 -21.04 -43.92
CA TRP A 102 -20.26 -20.39 -42.86
C TRP A 102 -18.81 -20.10 -43.26
N ALA A 103 -18.30 -18.94 -42.89
CA ALA A 103 -16.93 -18.49 -43.12
C ALA A 103 -16.37 -17.76 -41.88
N PRO A 104 -15.03 -17.61 -41.77
CA PRO A 104 -14.41 -16.85 -40.69
C PRO A 104 -14.97 -15.43 -40.57
N GLY A 105 -15.13 -14.95 -39.34
CA GLY A 105 -15.55 -13.59 -39.03
C GLY A 105 -14.53 -12.53 -39.49
N LEU A 106 -14.97 -11.27 -39.52
CA LEU A 106 -14.10 -10.16 -39.94
C LEU A 106 -12.91 -9.95 -38.98
N MET A 107 -13.10 -10.19 -37.68
CA MET A 107 -12.05 -10.01 -36.67
C MET A 107 -11.05 -11.17 -36.59
N THR A 108 -11.19 -12.22 -37.40
CA THR A 108 -10.11 -13.22 -37.56
C THR A 108 -8.92 -12.64 -38.36
N SER A 109 -9.01 -11.41 -38.84
CA SER A 109 -7.94 -10.65 -39.50
C SER A 109 -7.41 -9.53 -38.62
N SER A 110 -6.11 -9.56 -38.28
CA SER A 110 -5.46 -8.47 -37.51
C SER A 110 -5.48 -7.12 -38.26
N ASN A 111 -5.42 -7.14 -39.58
CA ASN A 111 -5.57 -5.93 -40.40
C ASN A 111 -6.96 -5.30 -40.24
N TYR A 112 -7.99 -6.12 -40.03
CA TYR A 112 -9.34 -5.62 -39.79
C TYR A 112 -9.47 -5.07 -38.37
N THR A 113 -8.97 -5.78 -37.36
CA THR A 113 -9.02 -5.31 -35.96
C THR A 113 -8.22 -4.04 -35.74
N ASP A 114 -7.09 -3.83 -36.43
CA ASP A 114 -6.34 -2.57 -36.40
C ASP A 114 -7.18 -1.39 -36.88
N LYS A 115 -7.87 -1.57 -38.02
CA LYS A 115 -8.78 -0.54 -38.54
C LYS A 115 -9.99 -0.32 -37.65
N TRP A 116 -10.52 -1.40 -37.07
CA TRP A 116 -11.66 -1.33 -36.17
C TRP A 116 -11.31 -0.57 -34.88
N VAL A 117 -10.12 -0.78 -34.32
CA VAL A 117 -9.66 -0.04 -33.14
C VAL A 117 -9.40 1.43 -33.49
N GLN A 118 -8.87 1.74 -34.67
CA GLN A 118 -8.75 3.12 -35.13
C GLN A 118 -10.13 3.79 -35.29
N MET A 119 -11.10 3.11 -35.91
CA MET A 119 -12.49 3.57 -36.03
C MET A 119 -13.10 3.84 -34.64
N LEU A 120 -12.86 2.96 -33.67
CA LEU A 120 -13.31 3.15 -32.29
C LEU A 120 -12.70 4.41 -31.66
N ILE A 121 -11.38 4.61 -31.80
CA ILE A 121 -10.69 5.81 -31.30
C ILE A 121 -11.26 7.08 -31.94
N ASP A 122 -11.50 7.06 -33.24
CA ASP A 122 -12.06 8.19 -33.98
C ASP A 122 -13.50 8.49 -33.51
N ALA A 123 -14.31 7.46 -33.27
CA ALA A 123 -15.68 7.59 -32.79
C ALA A 123 -15.76 8.24 -31.39
N PHE A 124 -14.84 7.90 -30.49
CA PHE A 124 -14.71 8.52 -29.16
C PHE A 124 -13.94 9.84 -29.20
N GLY A 125 -13.14 10.08 -30.24
CA GLY A 125 -12.30 11.24 -30.47
C GLY A 125 -10.88 11.16 -29.89
N SER A 126 -10.58 10.20 -29.00
CA SER A 126 -9.21 9.90 -28.52
C SER A 126 -9.13 8.61 -27.70
N THR A 127 -7.92 8.04 -27.58
CA THR A 127 -7.61 6.90 -26.69
C THR A 127 -8.03 7.16 -25.24
N ALA A 128 -7.76 8.37 -24.72
CA ALA A 128 -8.12 8.73 -23.35
C ALA A 128 -9.64 8.72 -23.13
N LYS A 129 -10.42 9.16 -24.12
CA LYS A 129 -11.88 9.10 -24.07
C LYS A 129 -12.42 7.68 -24.16
N VAL A 130 -11.79 6.80 -24.96
CA VAL A 130 -12.13 5.37 -24.93
C VAL A 130 -11.93 4.80 -23.52
N GLN A 131 -10.76 5.01 -22.91
CA GLN A 131 -10.44 4.52 -21.56
C GLN A 131 -11.36 5.08 -20.47
N ALA A 132 -11.79 6.33 -20.59
CA ALA A 132 -12.68 6.95 -19.62
C ALA A 132 -14.10 6.35 -19.65
N HIS A 133 -14.62 6.01 -20.83
CA HIS A 133 -16.05 5.76 -21.04
C HIS A 133 -16.41 4.34 -21.47
N LEU A 134 -15.55 3.64 -22.21
CA LEU A 134 -15.76 2.25 -22.60
C LEU A 134 -15.20 1.32 -21.52
N LYS A 135 -16.04 0.43 -20.98
CA LYS A 135 -15.65 -0.45 -19.87
C LYS A 135 -15.34 -1.87 -20.31
N ILE A 136 -15.95 -2.33 -21.39
CA ILE A 136 -15.74 -3.68 -21.94
C ILE A 136 -16.21 -3.75 -23.38
N ILE A 137 -15.55 -4.60 -24.17
CA ILE A 137 -16.01 -5.01 -25.50
C ILE A 137 -16.51 -6.44 -25.42
N LEU A 138 -17.73 -6.69 -25.92
CA LEU A 138 -18.35 -8.01 -25.99
C LEU A 138 -18.35 -8.49 -27.44
N LEU A 139 -17.46 -9.43 -27.76
CA LEU A 139 -17.35 -10.01 -29.10
C LEU A 139 -18.52 -10.94 -29.38
N GLY A 140 -19.44 -10.47 -30.22
CA GLY A 140 -20.66 -11.19 -30.56
C GLY A 140 -21.66 -11.29 -29.40
N ASN A 141 -22.84 -11.82 -29.71
CA ASN A 141 -23.93 -12.06 -28.77
C ASN A 141 -24.45 -13.49 -28.94
N GLU A 142 -24.50 -14.23 -27.83
CA GLU A 142 -24.92 -15.63 -27.79
C GLU A 142 -24.21 -16.47 -28.85
N ILE A 143 -22.88 -16.42 -28.83
CA ILE A 143 -22.03 -17.00 -29.87
C ILE A 143 -22.15 -18.53 -29.95
N ASP A 144 -22.68 -19.16 -28.90
CA ASP A 144 -23.03 -20.58 -28.85
C ASP A 144 -24.35 -20.92 -29.56
N GLN A 145 -25.19 -19.93 -29.86
CA GLN A 145 -26.46 -20.09 -30.59
C GLN A 145 -26.41 -19.49 -32.00
N ASN A 146 -25.58 -18.47 -32.21
CA ASN A 146 -25.54 -17.69 -33.45
C ASN A 146 -24.38 -18.05 -34.39
N GLY A 147 -23.64 -19.13 -34.09
CA GLY A 147 -22.62 -19.71 -34.96
C GLY A 147 -23.08 -20.97 -35.71
N PRO A 148 -22.17 -21.65 -36.43
CA PRO A 148 -22.44 -22.97 -37.00
C PRO A 148 -22.92 -23.94 -35.89
N PRO A 149 -24.00 -24.72 -36.10
CA PRO A 149 -24.44 -25.69 -35.11
C PRO A 149 -23.48 -26.91 -35.05
N PRO A 150 -23.48 -27.72 -33.97
CA PRO A 150 -22.55 -28.85 -33.80
C PRO A 150 -22.49 -29.88 -34.94
N GLY A 151 -23.56 -29.99 -35.75
CA GLY A 151 -23.62 -30.89 -36.91
C GLY A 151 -23.10 -30.28 -38.21
N ASP A 152 -22.75 -28.99 -38.23
CA ASP A 152 -22.26 -28.30 -39.44
C ASP A 152 -20.76 -28.58 -39.67
N PRO A 153 -20.31 -28.79 -40.92
CA PRO A 153 -18.89 -29.00 -41.23
C PRO A 153 -17.96 -27.90 -40.71
N SER A 154 -18.45 -26.66 -40.60
CA SER A 154 -17.68 -25.52 -40.13
C SER A 154 -17.60 -25.40 -38.60
N PHE A 155 -18.34 -26.21 -37.83
CA PHE A 155 -18.33 -26.14 -36.36
C PHE A 155 -16.94 -26.37 -35.76
N GLY A 156 -16.17 -27.31 -36.33
CA GLY A 156 -14.79 -27.57 -35.92
C GLY A 156 -13.90 -26.33 -36.06
N ALA A 157 -14.03 -25.64 -37.19
CA ALA A 157 -13.26 -24.43 -37.49
C ALA A 157 -13.74 -23.22 -36.68
N TYR A 158 -15.03 -23.10 -36.41
CA TYR A 158 -15.60 -22.00 -35.62
C TYR A 158 -14.97 -21.89 -34.22
N LYS A 159 -14.71 -23.03 -33.58
CA LYS A 159 -13.98 -23.10 -32.29
C LYS A 159 -12.58 -22.48 -32.33
N THR A 160 -11.99 -22.32 -33.51
CA THR A 160 -10.69 -21.66 -33.71
C THR A 160 -10.85 -20.20 -34.14
N TRP A 161 -11.91 -19.86 -34.88
CA TRP A 161 -12.19 -18.48 -35.30
C TRP A 161 -12.44 -17.56 -34.09
N ILE A 162 -13.12 -18.07 -33.05
CA ILE A 162 -13.39 -17.29 -31.84
C ILE A 162 -12.09 -16.88 -31.12
N PRO A 163 -11.22 -17.80 -30.65
CA PRO A 163 -9.90 -17.47 -30.11
C PRO A 163 -9.09 -16.51 -30.98
N GLN A 164 -9.03 -16.76 -32.29
CA GLN A 164 -8.27 -15.93 -33.22
C GLN A 164 -8.79 -14.47 -33.24
N ALA A 165 -10.10 -14.26 -33.15
CA ALA A 165 -10.66 -12.92 -33.07
C ALA A 165 -10.33 -12.21 -31.74
N PHE A 166 -10.33 -12.95 -30.62
CA PHE A 166 -9.90 -12.42 -29.33
C PHE A 166 -8.42 -12.02 -29.35
N ASP A 167 -7.54 -12.87 -29.87
CA ASP A 167 -6.09 -12.58 -30.00
C ASP A 167 -5.84 -11.34 -30.85
N ASN A 168 -6.48 -11.28 -32.03
CA ASN A 168 -6.32 -10.14 -32.93
C ASN A 168 -6.83 -8.84 -32.31
N LEU A 169 -8.02 -8.84 -31.72
CA LEU A 169 -8.58 -7.62 -31.12
C LEU A 169 -7.74 -7.18 -29.93
N SER A 170 -7.35 -8.10 -29.05
CA SER A 170 -6.51 -7.78 -27.87
C SER A 170 -5.14 -7.24 -28.28
N GLY A 171 -4.52 -7.85 -29.31
CA GLY A 171 -3.28 -7.37 -29.91
C GLY A 171 -3.40 -5.96 -30.49
N SER A 172 -4.47 -5.69 -31.25
CA SER A 172 -4.75 -4.36 -31.78
C SER A 172 -5.04 -3.34 -30.66
N LEU A 173 -5.86 -3.66 -29.65
CA LEU A 173 -6.09 -2.78 -28.51
C LEU A 173 -4.77 -2.41 -27.82
N SER A 174 -3.90 -3.40 -27.57
CA SER A 174 -2.58 -3.14 -26.99
C SER A 174 -1.71 -2.24 -27.87
N LYS A 175 -1.68 -2.49 -29.18
CA LYS A 175 -0.91 -1.70 -30.16
C LYS A 175 -1.31 -0.22 -30.17
N TYR A 176 -2.58 0.08 -29.90
CA TYR A 176 -3.13 1.45 -29.91
C TYR A 176 -3.28 2.06 -28.50
N GLY A 177 -2.63 1.48 -27.48
CA GLY A 177 -2.62 2.03 -26.12
C GLY A 177 -3.90 1.79 -25.31
N LEU A 178 -4.75 0.85 -25.74
CA LEU A 178 -6.01 0.46 -25.12
C LEU A 178 -5.92 -0.91 -24.43
N ALA A 179 -4.71 -1.32 -24.03
CA ALA A 179 -4.47 -2.59 -23.34
C ALA A 179 -5.23 -2.75 -22.01
N SER A 180 -5.86 -1.70 -21.48
CA SER A 180 -6.68 -1.75 -20.27
C SER A 180 -8.16 -2.06 -20.53
N ILE A 181 -8.63 -2.04 -21.79
CA ILE A 181 -10.01 -2.34 -22.14
C ILE A 181 -10.19 -3.87 -22.23
N PRO A 182 -11.01 -4.49 -21.36
CA PRO A 182 -11.24 -5.91 -21.41
C PRO A 182 -12.08 -6.32 -22.62
N VAL A 183 -11.81 -7.54 -23.12
CA VAL A 183 -12.56 -8.20 -24.17
C VAL A 183 -13.19 -9.47 -23.61
N SER A 184 -14.51 -9.60 -23.76
CA SER A 184 -15.27 -10.79 -23.38
C SER A 184 -16.31 -11.10 -24.46
N THR A 185 -17.30 -11.92 -24.15
CA THR A 185 -18.40 -12.30 -25.05
C THR A 185 -19.65 -12.61 -24.24
N THR A 186 -20.77 -12.77 -24.93
CA THR A 186 -22.05 -13.20 -24.37
C THR A 186 -22.38 -14.62 -24.81
N ILE A 187 -22.80 -15.46 -23.87
CA ILE A 187 -23.18 -16.87 -24.08
C ILE A 187 -24.64 -17.07 -23.66
N ALA A 188 -25.43 -17.79 -24.45
CA ALA A 188 -26.80 -18.10 -24.08
C ALA A 188 -26.83 -19.08 -22.91
N ASN A 189 -26.18 -20.24 -22.99
CA ASN A 189 -26.23 -21.25 -21.92
C ASN A 189 -24.89 -21.94 -21.67
N TYR A 190 -24.40 -21.88 -20.44
CA TYR A 190 -23.25 -22.67 -20.00
C TYR A 190 -23.68 -24.06 -19.55
N GLY A 191 -22.94 -25.05 -20.02
CA GLY A 191 -23.04 -26.43 -19.55
C GLY A 191 -21.92 -27.24 -20.15
N VAL A 192 -21.45 -28.27 -19.44
CA VAL A 192 -20.30 -29.09 -19.86
C VAL A 192 -20.45 -29.74 -21.25
N SER A 193 -21.67 -29.85 -21.76
CA SER A 193 -21.97 -30.34 -23.12
C SER A 193 -21.99 -29.25 -24.20
N ASN A 194 -22.04 -27.96 -23.82
CA ASN A 194 -21.95 -26.84 -24.75
C ASN A 194 -20.48 -26.56 -25.08
N ALA A 195 -20.00 -27.17 -26.17
CA ALA A 195 -18.60 -27.08 -26.56
C ALA A 195 -18.14 -25.65 -26.86
N ILE A 196 -19.00 -24.75 -27.35
CA ILE A 196 -18.60 -23.36 -27.59
C ILE A 196 -18.41 -22.64 -26.26
N ALA A 197 -19.39 -22.73 -25.36
CA ALA A 197 -19.33 -22.09 -24.05
C ALA A 197 -18.13 -22.56 -23.21
N VAL A 198 -17.88 -23.88 -23.16
CA VAL A 198 -16.73 -24.43 -22.42
C VAL A 198 -15.40 -23.96 -23.02
N ASN A 199 -15.24 -24.03 -24.34
CA ASN A 199 -13.98 -23.68 -24.99
C ASN A 199 -13.67 -22.18 -24.88
N VAL A 200 -14.68 -21.31 -25.09
CA VAL A 200 -14.45 -19.87 -25.03
C VAL A 200 -14.21 -19.41 -23.59
N SER A 201 -14.92 -19.94 -22.60
CA SER A 201 -14.67 -19.64 -21.19
C SER A 201 -13.25 -20.06 -20.79
N ALA A 202 -12.82 -21.28 -21.14
CA ALA A 202 -11.46 -21.74 -20.85
C ALA A 202 -10.39 -20.90 -21.58
N TYR A 203 -10.66 -20.48 -22.81
CA TYR A 203 -9.76 -19.61 -23.56
C TYR A 203 -9.63 -18.22 -22.92
N ILE A 204 -10.75 -17.62 -22.49
CA ILE A 204 -10.76 -16.34 -21.77
C ILE A 204 -10.01 -16.48 -20.44
N GLU A 205 -10.20 -17.58 -19.69
CA GLU A 205 -9.44 -17.86 -18.46
C GLU A 205 -7.93 -17.84 -18.69
N SER A 206 -7.45 -18.51 -19.75
CA SER A 206 -6.01 -18.65 -19.99
C SER A 206 -5.34 -17.46 -20.67
N HIS A 207 -6.11 -16.51 -21.21
CA HIS A 207 -5.60 -15.34 -21.95
C HIS A 207 -6.02 -14.00 -21.33
N TRP A 208 -6.66 -14.03 -20.15
CA TRP A 208 -7.03 -12.81 -19.44
C TRP A 208 -5.79 -12.06 -18.96
N SER A 209 -5.71 -10.77 -19.26
CA SER A 209 -4.63 -9.92 -18.77
C SER A 209 -4.82 -9.60 -17.29
N HIS A 210 -3.76 -9.68 -16.48
CA HIS A 210 -3.79 -9.21 -15.10
C HIS A 210 -4.09 -7.71 -14.98
N ALA A 211 -3.83 -6.93 -16.04
CA ALA A 211 -4.18 -5.51 -16.09
C ALA A 211 -5.69 -5.26 -16.27
N TRP A 212 -6.49 -6.29 -16.59
CA TRP A 212 -7.94 -6.18 -16.74
C TRP A 212 -8.65 -6.54 -15.44
N VAL A 213 -9.38 -5.58 -14.87
CA VAL A 213 -10.33 -5.83 -13.75
C VAL A 213 -9.69 -6.56 -12.57
N GLY A 214 -8.47 -6.15 -12.17
CA GLY A 214 -7.75 -6.80 -11.06
C GLY A 214 -7.40 -8.27 -11.31
N GLY A 215 -7.36 -8.70 -12.58
CA GLY A 215 -6.80 -9.96 -13.05
C GLY A 215 -7.71 -11.18 -13.00
N LYS A 216 -9.01 -11.02 -12.68
CA LYS A 216 -9.96 -12.14 -12.74
C LYS A 216 -10.80 -12.12 -14.02
N PRO A 217 -10.86 -13.21 -14.80
CA PRO A 217 -11.61 -13.28 -16.05
C PRO A 217 -13.12 -13.16 -15.86
N VAL A 218 -13.78 -12.51 -16.82
CA VAL A 218 -15.24 -12.28 -16.82
C VAL A 218 -15.87 -12.81 -18.11
N VAL A 219 -17.01 -13.50 -17.99
CA VAL A 219 -17.84 -13.94 -19.14
C VAL A 219 -19.31 -13.61 -18.87
N PHE A 220 -20.02 -13.13 -19.91
CA PHE A 220 -21.42 -12.75 -19.79
C PHE A 220 -22.34 -13.88 -20.24
N TYR A 221 -23.42 -14.08 -19.50
CA TYR A 221 -24.45 -15.07 -19.81
C TYR A 221 -25.82 -14.41 -19.89
N ASN A 222 -26.58 -14.75 -20.94
CA ASN A 222 -27.95 -14.31 -21.13
C ASN A 222 -28.91 -15.33 -20.57
N GLN A 223 -29.76 -14.93 -19.63
CA GLN A 223 -30.68 -15.86 -18.98
C GLN A 223 -32.02 -15.21 -18.67
N TYR A 224 -33.08 -15.97 -18.94
CA TYR A 224 -34.45 -15.55 -18.76
C TYR A 224 -35.21 -16.61 -17.96
N THR A 225 -36.40 -16.24 -17.48
CA THR A 225 -37.26 -17.14 -16.74
C THR A 225 -37.62 -18.38 -17.56
N GLN A 226 -37.97 -19.48 -16.89
CA GLN A 226 -38.22 -20.74 -17.57
C GLN A 226 -39.48 -20.69 -18.47
N ALA A 227 -39.50 -21.54 -19.50
CA ALA A 227 -40.68 -21.78 -20.30
C ALA A 227 -41.78 -22.47 -19.48
N THR A 228 -43.04 -22.12 -19.75
CA THR A 228 -44.22 -22.82 -19.24
C THR A 228 -45.11 -23.23 -20.41
N SER A 229 -46.32 -23.74 -20.14
CA SER A 229 -47.32 -24.00 -21.18
C SER A 229 -47.72 -22.75 -21.99
N GLN A 230 -47.43 -21.54 -21.51
CA GLN A 230 -47.69 -20.29 -22.22
C GLN A 230 -46.62 -19.95 -23.28
N GLY A 231 -45.47 -20.61 -23.25
CA GLY A 231 -44.37 -20.39 -24.20
C GLY A 231 -43.01 -20.13 -23.53
N PRO A 232 -41.99 -19.76 -24.32
CA PRO A 232 -40.65 -19.45 -23.80
C PRO A 232 -40.69 -18.25 -22.85
N MET A 233 -39.87 -18.25 -21.80
CA MET A 233 -39.71 -17.09 -20.91
C MET A 233 -41.01 -16.59 -20.25
N SER A 234 -41.96 -17.50 -20.02
CA SER A 234 -43.30 -17.15 -19.53
C SER A 234 -43.46 -17.31 -18.02
N SER A 235 -42.57 -18.04 -17.35
CA SER A 235 -42.63 -18.22 -15.90
C SER A 235 -42.40 -16.89 -15.18
N THR A 236 -43.19 -16.63 -14.13
CA THR A 236 -42.94 -15.48 -13.24
C THR A 236 -41.97 -15.80 -12.12
N ASP A 237 -41.44 -17.02 -12.05
CA ASP A 237 -40.46 -17.42 -11.04
C ASP A 237 -39.03 -17.15 -11.55
N TYR A 238 -38.30 -16.27 -10.86
CA TYR A 238 -36.93 -15.89 -11.19
C TYR A 238 -35.87 -16.77 -10.51
N ALA A 239 -36.25 -17.57 -9.51
CA ALA A 239 -35.30 -18.42 -8.78
C ALA A 239 -34.46 -19.36 -9.68
N PRO A 240 -35.00 -19.95 -10.77
CA PRO A 240 -34.19 -20.75 -11.69
C PRO A 240 -33.03 -19.99 -12.34
N VAL A 241 -33.16 -18.68 -12.58
CA VAL A 241 -32.08 -17.85 -13.13
C VAL A 241 -30.98 -17.65 -12.10
N ILE A 242 -31.35 -17.38 -10.84
CA ILE A 242 -30.40 -17.28 -9.71
C ILE A 242 -29.61 -18.59 -9.58
N ASN A 243 -30.33 -19.72 -9.51
CA ASN A 243 -29.73 -21.04 -9.40
C ASN A 243 -28.81 -21.37 -10.59
N TYR A 244 -29.12 -20.87 -11.79
CA TYR A 244 -28.25 -21.02 -12.95
C TYR A 244 -26.91 -20.32 -12.71
N PHE A 245 -26.89 -19.06 -12.29
CA PHE A 245 -25.63 -18.32 -12.07
C PHE A 245 -24.81 -18.92 -10.94
N GLU A 246 -25.45 -19.34 -9.85
CA GLU A 246 -24.77 -20.10 -8.78
C GLU A 246 -24.14 -21.39 -9.33
N SER A 247 -24.87 -22.15 -10.15
CA SER A 247 -24.38 -23.38 -10.77
C SER A 247 -23.21 -23.13 -11.73
N VAL A 248 -23.28 -22.08 -12.56
CA VAL A 248 -22.19 -21.70 -13.47
C VAL A 248 -20.94 -21.32 -12.69
N TYR A 249 -21.06 -20.52 -11.64
CA TYR A 249 -19.92 -20.17 -10.78
C TYR A 249 -19.24 -21.42 -10.20
N GLN A 250 -20.04 -22.39 -9.72
CA GLN A 250 -19.52 -23.65 -9.18
C GLN A 250 -18.84 -24.52 -10.26
N GLN A 251 -19.43 -24.60 -11.46
CA GLN A 251 -18.86 -25.33 -12.59
C GLN A 251 -17.55 -24.70 -13.09
N LEU A 252 -17.42 -23.38 -13.00
CA LEU A 252 -16.20 -22.63 -13.32
C LEU A 252 -15.19 -22.61 -12.16
N HIS A 253 -15.50 -23.27 -11.04
CA HIS A 253 -14.64 -23.38 -9.85
C HIS A 253 -14.16 -22.02 -9.31
N GLY A 254 -14.97 -20.97 -9.46
CA GLY A 254 -14.64 -19.60 -9.04
C GLY A 254 -13.49 -18.95 -9.82
N LYS A 255 -13.00 -19.57 -10.91
CA LYS A 255 -11.90 -19.06 -11.72
C LYS A 255 -12.30 -17.95 -12.69
N ILE A 256 -13.56 -17.95 -13.09
CA ILE A 256 -14.17 -16.96 -13.98
C ILE A 256 -15.40 -16.41 -13.26
N GLU A 257 -15.65 -15.12 -13.39
CA GLU A 257 -16.83 -14.46 -12.85
C GLU A 257 -17.96 -14.44 -13.90
N PRO A 258 -19.11 -15.11 -13.63
CA PRO A 258 -20.23 -15.10 -14.55
C PRO A 258 -21.06 -13.83 -14.33
N PHE A 259 -21.02 -12.91 -15.28
CA PHE A 259 -21.87 -11.72 -15.28
C PHE A 259 -23.16 -11.96 -16.05
N ILE A 260 -24.21 -11.21 -15.72
CA ILE A 260 -25.52 -11.34 -16.37
C ILE A 260 -25.59 -10.35 -17.55
N GLY A 261 -25.44 -10.88 -18.77
CA GLY A 261 -25.39 -10.08 -20.00
C GLY A 261 -26.76 -9.54 -20.44
N GLU A 262 -27.81 -10.31 -20.17
CA GLU A 262 -29.21 -9.97 -20.44
C GLU A 262 -30.11 -10.78 -19.51
N THR A 263 -31.11 -10.12 -18.94
CA THR A 263 -32.20 -10.79 -18.22
C THR A 263 -33.40 -9.85 -18.09
N GLY A 264 -34.62 -10.41 -18.07
CA GLY A 264 -35.83 -9.61 -17.99
C GLY A 264 -37.09 -10.44 -18.17
N TYR A 265 -38.20 -9.77 -18.47
CA TYR A 265 -39.48 -10.41 -18.72
C TYR A 265 -40.31 -9.61 -19.72
N SER A 266 -40.94 -10.29 -20.67
CA SER A 266 -41.72 -9.66 -21.73
C SER A 266 -43.16 -9.36 -21.29
N THR A 267 -43.63 -8.14 -21.53
CA THR A 267 -45.04 -7.77 -21.30
C THR A 267 -46.01 -8.43 -22.29
N PHE A 268 -45.51 -9.21 -23.27
CA PHE A 268 -46.33 -10.12 -24.08
C PHE A 268 -47.18 -11.06 -23.20
N TYR A 269 -46.62 -11.54 -22.09
CA TYR A 269 -47.33 -12.40 -21.14
C TYR A 269 -48.16 -11.64 -20.10
N SER A 270 -47.78 -10.39 -19.83
CA SER A 270 -48.56 -9.30 -19.22
C SER A 270 -47.63 -8.36 -18.45
N GLN A 271 -48.03 -7.10 -18.28
CA GLN A 271 -47.28 -6.12 -17.49
C GLN A 271 -47.19 -6.47 -15.99
N PRO A 272 -48.26 -6.94 -15.30
CA PRO A 272 -48.15 -7.41 -13.92
C PRO A 272 -47.11 -8.53 -13.73
N ASN A 273 -46.94 -9.41 -14.71
CA ASN A 273 -45.91 -10.46 -14.66
C ASN A 273 -44.50 -9.87 -14.78
N GLN A 274 -44.29 -8.87 -15.64
CA GLN A 274 -43.00 -8.17 -15.74
C GLN A 274 -42.64 -7.50 -14.41
N ILE A 275 -43.60 -6.78 -13.79
CA ILE A 275 -43.42 -6.14 -12.49
C ILE A 275 -42.99 -7.18 -11.45
N LYS A 276 -43.71 -8.31 -11.37
CA LYS A 276 -43.41 -9.39 -10.41
C LYS A 276 -42.00 -9.99 -10.58
N VAL A 277 -41.51 -10.10 -11.81
CA VAL A 277 -40.14 -10.61 -12.07
C VAL A 277 -39.09 -9.56 -11.67
N TYR A 278 -39.28 -8.29 -12.02
CA TYR A 278 -38.35 -7.22 -11.61
C TYR A 278 -38.36 -6.97 -10.09
N GLU A 279 -39.48 -7.20 -9.40
CA GLU A 279 -39.53 -7.21 -7.93
C GLU A 279 -38.62 -8.30 -7.34
N GLN A 280 -38.61 -9.50 -7.92
CA GLN A 280 -37.73 -10.60 -7.48
C GLN A 280 -36.25 -10.29 -7.77
N ILE A 281 -35.95 -9.77 -8.96
CA ILE A 281 -34.60 -9.30 -9.33
C ILE A 281 -34.14 -8.24 -8.32
N SER A 282 -34.97 -7.23 -8.07
CA SER A 282 -34.65 -6.13 -7.15
C SER A 282 -34.45 -6.62 -5.72
N ALA A 283 -35.25 -7.57 -5.26
CA ALA A 283 -35.13 -8.16 -3.93
C ALA A 283 -33.81 -8.93 -3.78
N TRP A 284 -33.46 -9.76 -4.76
CA TRP A 284 -32.20 -10.52 -4.77
C TRP A 284 -30.98 -9.59 -4.74
N LEU A 285 -30.92 -8.63 -5.67
CA LEU A 285 -29.77 -7.72 -5.77
C LEU A 285 -29.72 -6.73 -4.60
N SER A 286 -30.84 -6.32 -4.02
CA SER A 286 -30.83 -5.47 -2.82
C SER A 286 -30.30 -6.22 -1.61
N GLY A 287 -30.53 -7.53 -1.51
CA GLY A 287 -29.93 -8.38 -0.49
C GLY A 287 -28.39 -8.41 -0.59
N GLN A 288 -27.85 -8.43 -1.81
CA GLN A 288 -26.42 -8.32 -2.06
C GLN A 288 -25.88 -6.92 -1.74
N TYR A 289 -26.54 -5.88 -2.26
CA TYR A 289 -26.13 -4.48 -2.11
C TYR A 289 -26.01 -4.03 -0.65
N GLN A 290 -26.90 -4.50 0.23
CA GLN A 290 -26.85 -4.21 1.66
C GLN A 290 -25.57 -4.72 2.34
N ASN A 291 -24.84 -5.64 1.70
CA ASN A 291 -23.61 -6.24 2.19
C ASN A 291 -22.38 -5.68 1.42
N GLY A 292 -22.14 -4.37 1.54
CA GLY A 292 -20.94 -3.71 1.00
C GLY A 292 -21.12 -2.93 -0.30
N GLY A 293 -22.35 -2.58 -0.68
CA GLY A 293 -22.63 -1.68 -1.80
C GLY A 293 -22.40 -2.28 -3.20
N LYS A 294 -22.17 -3.58 -3.29
CA LYS A 294 -21.90 -4.32 -4.54
C LYS A 294 -22.94 -5.42 -4.79
N THR A 295 -23.17 -5.76 -6.05
CA THR A 295 -24.02 -6.88 -6.49
C THR A 295 -23.30 -7.69 -7.56
N VAL A 296 -23.84 -8.85 -7.94
CA VAL A 296 -23.49 -9.44 -9.24
C VAL A 296 -23.83 -8.44 -10.35
N PRO A 297 -22.90 -8.14 -11.29
CA PRO A 297 -23.20 -7.23 -12.38
C PRO A 297 -24.25 -7.78 -13.33
N MET A 298 -25.23 -6.94 -13.66
CA MET A 298 -26.38 -7.34 -14.46
C MET A 298 -26.81 -6.26 -15.44
N PHE A 299 -27.22 -6.67 -16.63
CA PHE A 299 -27.92 -5.81 -17.59
C PHE A 299 -29.38 -6.22 -17.75
N ALA A 300 -30.29 -5.30 -17.42
CA ALA A 300 -31.72 -5.48 -17.69
C ALA A 300 -31.98 -5.53 -19.21
N PHE A 301 -32.82 -6.44 -19.65
CA PHE A 301 -33.23 -6.58 -21.05
C PHE A 301 -34.73 -6.31 -21.20
N ASP A 302 -35.16 -5.29 -21.95
CA ASP A 302 -34.37 -4.27 -22.66
C ASP A 302 -34.83 -2.87 -22.25
N ALA A 303 -34.15 -1.80 -22.68
CA ALA A 303 -34.59 -0.44 -22.36
C ALA A 303 -36.00 -0.15 -22.94
N PHE A 304 -36.21 -0.42 -24.22
CA PHE A 304 -37.46 -0.11 -24.94
C PHE A 304 -38.01 -1.33 -25.68
N ASP A 305 -39.31 -1.35 -25.92
CA ASP A 305 -39.96 -2.38 -26.74
C ASP A 305 -39.48 -2.27 -28.20
N GLN A 306 -39.37 -3.40 -28.91
CA GLN A 306 -38.84 -3.48 -30.27
C GLN A 306 -39.90 -4.04 -31.24
N PRO A 307 -40.78 -3.19 -31.82
CA PRO A 307 -41.95 -3.61 -32.60
C PRO A 307 -41.70 -4.54 -33.80
N SER A 308 -40.50 -4.53 -34.38
CA SER A 308 -40.17 -5.37 -35.54
C SER A 308 -39.53 -6.71 -35.19
N ARG A 309 -39.33 -7.03 -33.90
CA ARG A 309 -38.72 -8.30 -33.48
C ARG A 309 -39.69 -9.47 -33.64
N THR A 310 -39.11 -10.66 -33.82
CA THR A 310 -39.83 -11.93 -33.93
C THR A 310 -39.01 -13.02 -33.23
N PRO A 311 -39.64 -13.98 -32.52
CA PRO A 311 -41.09 -14.17 -32.31
C PRO A 311 -41.76 -13.09 -31.42
N PRO A 312 -43.10 -13.02 -31.33
CA PRO A 312 -43.82 -11.94 -30.62
C PRO A 312 -43.39 -11.66 -29.17
N VAL A 313 -42.85 -12.66 -28.47
CA VAL A 313 -42.32 -12.48 -27.10
C VAL A 313 -41.14 -11.50 -27.07
N GLU A 314 -40.33 -11.44 -28.14
CA GLU A 314 -39.17 -10.55 -28.28
C GLU A 314 -39.55 -9.07 -28.46
N VAL A 315 -40.82 -8.78 -28.74
CA VAL A 315 -41.27 -7.41 -29.02
C VAL A 315 -41.33 -6.55 -27.76
N SER A 316 -41.66 -7.15 -26.61
CA SER A 316 -42.18 -6.40 -25.47
C SER A 316 -41.36 -6.53 -24.19
N PHE A 317 -40.03 -6.62 -24.29
CA PHE A 317 -39.10 -6.68 -23.16
C PHE A 317 -38.75 -5.33 -22.54
N GLY A 318 -39.07 -4.22 -23.19
CA GLY A 318 -38.78 -2.87 -22.73
C GLY A 318 -39.23 -2.62 -21.29
N ILE A 319 -38.40 -1.94 -20.50
CA ILE A 319 -38.75 -1.49 -19.15
C ILE A 319 -39.25 -0.04 -19.12
N PHE A 320 -38.93 0.75 -20.14
CA PHE A 320 -39.43 2.10 -20.32
C PHE A 320 -40.69 2.10 -21.18
N ALA A 321 -41.66 2.93 -20.80
CA ALA A 321 -42.85 3.18 -21.59
C ALA A 321 -42.60 4.28 -22.64
N GLU A 322 -43.28 4.15 -23.76
CA GLU A 322 -43.26 5.13 -24.84
C GLU A 322 -44.67 5.65 -25.16
N ASP A 323 -44.75 6.88 -25.67
CA ASP A 323 -45.98 7.37 -26.29
C ASP A 323 -46.14 6.87 -27.74
N GLY A 324 -47.24 7.25 -28.39
CA GLY A 324 -47.52 6.84 -29.79
C GLY A 324 -46.53 7.38 -30.83
N SER A 325 -45.51 8.15 -30.45
CA SER A 325 -44.42 8.64 -31.30
C SER A 325 -43.05 8.12 -30.85
N HIS A 326 -43.01 7.06 -30.03
CA HIS A 326 -41.77 6.47 -29.50
C HIS A 326 -40.92 7.46 -28.69
N ARG A 327 -41.58 8.38 -27.98
CA ARG A 327 -40.91 9.23 -26.99
C ARG A 327 -41.00 8.58 -25.62
N PRO A 328 -39.89 8.46 -24.88
CA PRO A 328 -39.91 7.89 -23.54
C PRO A 328 -40.79 8.68 -22.57
N THR A 329 -41.52 7.99 -21.70
CA THR A 329 -42.45 8.58 -20.72
C THR A 329 -42.18 8.14 -19.28
N GLY A 330 -41.00 7.57 -19.02
CA GLY A 330 -40.62 6.97 -17.75
C GLY A 330 -40.66 5.43 -17.79
N LEU A 331 -40.46 4.81 -16.63
CA LEU A 331 -40.64 3.36 -16.47
C LEU A 331 -42.09 2.95 -16.81
N LYS A 332 -42.28 1.72 -17.27
CA LYS A 332 -43.63 1.16 -17.48
C LYS A 332 -44.45 1.29 -16.19
N PRO A 333 -45.76 1.63 -16.25
CA PRO A 333 -46.56 1.91 -15.06
C PRO A 333 -46.49 0.80 -14.00
N GLY A 334 -46.14 1.16 -12.77
CA GLY A 334 -46.01 0.21 -11.65
C GLY A 334 -44.68 -0.54 -11.57
N LEU A 335 -43.81 -0.44 -12.58
CA LEU A 335 -42.44 -0.92 -12.49
C LEU A 335 -41.60 0.06 -11.66
N THR A 336 -40.85 -0.45 -10.70
CA THR A 336 -39.93 0.33 -9.87
C THR A 336 -38.56 -0.32 -9.87
N LEU A 337 -37.51 0.51 -9.78
CA LEU A 337 -36.13 0.07 -9.60
C LEU A 337 -35.59 0.61 -8.28
N PRO A 338 -34.68 -0.11 -7.60
CA PRO A 338 -34.01 0.42 -6.42
C PRO A 338 -33.28 1.73 -6.72
N SER A 339 -33.29 2.70 -5.78
CA SER A 339 -32.64 3.99 -5.99
C SER A 339 -31.11 3.88 -6.19
N TRP A 340 -30.51 2.80 -5.71
CA TRP A 340 -29.07 2.55 -5.83
C TRP A 340 -28.65 2.08 -7.23
N THR A 341 -29.55 1.71 -8.15
CA THR A 341 -29.16 1.26 -9.50
C THR A 341 -28.40 2.33 -10.30
N LYS A 342 -28.66 3.61 -10.00
CA LYS A 342 -27.97 4.76 -10.59
C LYS A 342 -26.78 5.24 -9.75
N LEU A 343 -26.59 4.73 -8.53
CA LEU A 343 -25.49 5.16 -7.70
C LEU A 343 -24.21 4.44 -8.14
N PRO A 344 -23.09 5.17 -8.32
CA PRO A 344 -21.81 4.51 -8.50
C PRO A 344 -21.53 3.55 -7.32
N ILE A 345 -20.91 2.41 -7.61
CA ILE A 345 -20.28 1.54 -6.63
C ILE A 345 -19.30 2.42 -5.86
N SER A 346 -19.60 2.60 -4.58
CA SER A 346 -18.70 3.26 -3.66
C SER A 346 -17.48 2.36 -3.50
N ILE A 347 -16.32 2.89 -3.89
CA ILE A 347 -15.01 2.43 -3.42
C ILE A 347 -14.62 3.15 -2.13
N SER A 348 -15.55 3.90 -1.52
CA SER A 348 -15.27 4.69 -0.32
C SER A 348 -15.42 3.82 0.92
N GLY A 349 -14.35 3.71 1.68
CA GLY A 349 -14.29 2.99 2.94
C GLY A 349 -12.91 3.19 3.55
N ASP A 350 -12.81 3.09 4.87
CA ASP A 350 -11.52 3.10 5.54
C ASP A 350 -10.84 1.75 5.29
N ASP A 351 -9.86 1.71 4.40
CA ASP A 351 -9.13 0.50 4.05
C ASP A 351 -7.94 0.26 4.99
N ARG A 352 -7.62 -1.02 5.19
CA ARG A 352 -6.41 -1.44 5.92
C ARG A 352 -5.58 -2.38 5.06
N MET A 353 -4.38 -1.93 4.70
CA MET A 353 -3.45 -2.65 3.86
C MET A 353 -2.28 -3.18 4.70
N ALA A 354 -2.23 -4.50 4.90
CA ALA A 354 -1.18 -5.15 5.69
C ALA A 354 0.02 -5.56 4.82
N LEU A 355 1.21 -5.08 5.18
CA LEU A 355 2.48 -5.44 4.59
C LEU A 355 3.19 -6.50 5.46
N PHE A 356 3.28 -7.72 4.94
CA PHE A 356 4.05 -8.81 5.57
C PHE A 356 5.49 -8.90 5.05
N SER A 357 5.76 -8.28 3.89
CA SER A 357 7.10 -8.16 3.30
C SER A 357 7.13 -6.95 2.37
N GLY A 358 7.52 -5.79 2.88
CA GLY A 358 7.46 -4.51 2.17
C GLY A 358 8.65 -4.25 1.24
N VAL A 359 8.56 -4.64 -0.04
CA VAL A 359 9.43 -4.10 -1.09
C VAL A 359 8.59 -3.21 -2.01
N PHE A 360 8.69 -1.89 -1.83
CA PHE A 360 8.23 -0.96 -2.85
C PHE A 360 9.29 -0.88 -3.95
N SER A 361 8.87 -1.05 -5.19
CA SER A 361 9.74 -0.94 -6.37
C SER A 361 9.39 0.33 -7.14
N PRO A 362 10.35 0.94 -7.86
CA PRO A 362 10.09 2.07 -8.74
C PRO A 362 8.91 1.78 -9.69
N GLY A 363 7.92 2.68 -9.71
CA GLY A 363 6.72 2.55 -10.53
C GLY A 363 5.54 1.86 -9.86
N MET A 364 5.68 1.36 -8.63
CA MET A 364 4.55 0.92 -7.82
C MET A 364 3.78 2.12 -7.26
N THR A 365 2.46 2.10 -7.42
CA THR A 365 1.54 3.02 -6.76
C THR A 365 0.59 2.21 -5.89
N VAL A 366 0.47 2.60 -4.62
CA VAL A 366 -0.61 2.17 -3.73
C VAL A 366 -1.58 3.34 -3.61
N ASP A 367 -2.85 3.08 -3.89
CA ASP A 367 -3.93 4.06 -3.86
C ASP A 367 -5.01 3.53 -2.88
N GLY A 368 -5.17 4.19 -1.73
CA GLY A 368 -6.23 3.84 -0.77
C GLY A 368 -7.61 4.35 -1.20
N GLY A 369 -7.67 5.29 -2.15
CA GLY A 369 -8.93 5.82 -2.65
C GLY A 369 -9.51 6.91 -1.76
N ASP A 370 -10.84 6.89 -1.59
CA ASP A 370 -11.57 7.84 -0.74
C ASP A 370 -11.83 7.20 0.63
N GLY A 371 -11.34 7.78 1.72
CA GLY A 371 -11.50 7.19 3.05
C GLY A 371 -10.47 7.73 4.02
N THR A 372 -10.35 7.08 5.18
CA THR A 372 -9.13 7.15 6.01
C THR A 372 -8.43 5.81 5.93
N ASP A 373 -7.40 5.74 5.10
CA ASP A 373 -6.75 4.50 4.74
C ASP A 373 -5.47 4.28 5.54
N THR A 374 -5.23 3.04 5.95
CA THR A 374 -4.12 2.67 6.84
C THR A 374 -3.20 1.67 6.17
N LEU A 375 -1.92 2.01 6.07
CA LEU A 375 -0.85 1.06 5.81
C LEU A 375 -0.38 0.45 7.13
N VAL A 376 -0.36 -0.87 7.23
CA VAL A 376 0.00 -1.61 8.45
C VAL A 376 1.25 -2.44 8.18
N LEU A 377 2.30 -2.27 8.98
CA LEU A 377 3.45 -3.17 9.02
C LEU A 377 3.06 -4.37 9.89
N ALA A 378 2.82 -5.51 9.26
CA ALA A 378 2.24 -6.67 9.94
C ALA A 378 3.25 -7.41 10.82
N GLU A 379 4.55 -7.29 10.49
CA GLU A 379 5.68 -7.94 11.15
C GLU A 379 6.85 -6.95 11.21
N PRO A 380 7.81 -7.11 12.14
CA PRO A 380 9.00 -6.26 12.24
C PRO A 380 9.77 -6.27 10.94
N GLN A 381 9.93 -5.11 10.30
CA GLN A 381 10.54 -5.04 8.97
C GLN A 381 11.17 -3.69 8.64
N SER A 382 12.02 -3.70 7.62
CA SER A 382 12.49 -2.49 6.96
C SER A 382 11.71 -2.25 5.67
N VAL A 383 11.09 -1.08 5.52
CA VAL A 383 10.33 -0.68 4.34
C VAL A 383 10.83 0.66 3.82
N ASP A 384 11.03 0.75 2.50
CA ASP A 384 11.40 1.99 1.81
C ASP A 384 10.20 2.51 1.00
N LEU A 385 9.42 3.40 1.61
CA LEU A 385 8.27 4.06 0.98
C LEU A 385 8.69 5.11 -0.05
N SER A 386 9.97 5.53 -0.08
CA SER A 386 10.47 6.47 -1.08
C SER A 386 10.64 5.86 -2.47
N ALA A 387 10.70 4.53 -2.56
CA ALA A 387 10.84 3.81 -3.83
C ALA A 387 9.53 3.73 -4.64
N GLY A 388 8.37 3.97 -4.01
CA GLY A 388 7.05 3.92 -4.63
C GLY A 388 6.25 5.21 -4.44
N LYS A 389 4.97 5.19 -4.81
CA LYS A 389 4.03 6.29 -4.56
C LYS A 389 2.86 5.80 -3.70
N LEU A 390 2.61 6.50 -2.60
CA LEU A 390 1.35 6.38 -1.83
C LEU A 390 0.41 7.51 -2.24
N VAL A 391 -0.86 7.18 -2.46
CA VAL A 391 -1.94 8.11 -2.78
C VAL A 391 -3.14 7.74 -1.92
N GLY A 392 -3.78 8.71 -1.26
CA GLY A 392 -4.93 8.44 -0.39
C GLY A 392 -4.60 7.42 0.69
N VAL A 393 -3.47 7.59 1.40
CA VAL A 393 -3.10 6.75 2.55
C VAL A 393 -2.70 7.67 3.68
N GLU A 394 -3.60 7.87 4.63
CA GLU A 394 -3.48 8.90 5.66
C GLU A 394 -2.84 8.37 6.95
N ARG A 395 -2.77 7.04 7.12
CA ARG A 395 -2.25 6.42 8.35
C ARG A 395 -1.18 5.39 8.10
N LEU A 396 -0.18 5.37 8.98
CA LEU A 396 0.81 4.32 9.11
C LEU A 396 0.71 3.69 10.50
N GLU A 397 0.68 2.37 10.57
CA GLU A 397 0.80 1.61 11.81
C GLU A 397 1.99 0.64 11.73
N GLY A 398 2.88 0.72 12.71
CA GLY A 398 3.97 -0.23 12.93
C GLY A 398 3.48 -1.60 13.39
N SER A 399 4.43 -2.49 13.57
CA SER A 399 4.27 -3.84 14.08
C SER A 399 4.39 -3.86 15.61
N SER A 400 4.68 -5.00 16.23
CA SER A 400 4.97 -5.09 17.67
C SER A 400 6.45 -5.30 17.98
N GLY A 401 7.31 -5.20 16.97
CA GLY A 401 8.76 -5.19 17.11
C GLY A 401 9.36 -4.11 16.21
N GLY A 402 10.68 -3.94 16.27
CA GLY A 402 11.35 -2.80 15.63
C GLY A 402 11.15 -2.74 14.11
N ASP A 403 10.61 -1.62 13.65
CA ASP A 403 10.38 -1.28 12.26
C ASP A 403 11.34 -0.18 11.79
N ILE A 404 11.81 -0.28 10.55
CA ILE A 404 12.59 0.78 9.90
C ILE A 404 11.76 1.30 8.72
N VAL A 405 11.27 2.53 8.82
CA VAL A 405 10.44 3.14 7.78
C VAL A 405 11.20 4.29 7.14
N LYS A 406 11.66 4.05 5.92
CA LYS A 406 12.31 5.07 5.10
C LYS A 406 11.30 5.76 4.20
N MET A 407 11.29 7.09 4.18
CA MET A 407 10.37 7.89 3.35
C MET A 407 10.94 9.27 3.03
N THR A 408 10.37 9.95 2.05
CA THR A 408 10.69 11.36 1.81
C THR A 408 9.96 12.25 2.83
N ALA A 409 10.44 13.48 3.01
CA ALA A 409 9.71 14.49 3.77
C ALA A 409 8.26 14.72 3.26
N GLU A 410 8.04 14.63 1.95
CA GLU A 410 6.70 14.70 1.34
C GLU A 410 5.86 13.47 1.70
N GLY A 411 6.47 12.28 1.77
CA GLY A 411 5.78 11.06 2.20
C GLY A 411 5.37 11.13 3.68
N LEU A 412 6.20 11.69 4.55
CA LEU A 412 5.89 11.87 5.97
C LEU A 412 4.63 12.70 6.19
N ILE A 413 4.46 13.79 5.43
CA ILE A 413 3.31 14.69 5.56
C ILE A 413 2.05 14.20 4.85
N ALA A 414 2.15 13.17 4.03
CA ALA A 414 0.97 12.51 3.47
C ALA A 414 0.22 11.72 4.57
N PHE A 415 0.91 11.37 5.65
CA PHE A 415 0.30 10.77 6.83
C PHE A 415 -0.22 11.85 7.78
N ASP A 416 -1.50 11.76 8.10
CA ASP A 416 -2.12 12.50 9.20
C ASP A 416 -1.68 11.90 10.56
N PHE A 417 -1.41 10.59 10.58
CA PHE A 417 -1.15 9.84 11.80
C PHE A 417 -0.18 8.68 11.59
N ILE A 418 0.82 8.58 12.48
CA ILE A 418 1.75 7.45 12.56
C ILE A 418 1.64 6.83 13.95
N ASP A 419 1.42 5.52 14.02
CA ASP A 419 1.52 4.72 15.25
C ASP A 419 2.73 3.81 15.15
N LEU A 420 3.78 4.08 15.92
CA LEU A 420 4.96 3.21 15.98
C LEU A 420 4.66 1.91 16.74
N ARG A 421 3.63 1.94 17.60
CA ARG A 421 3.21 0.85 18.48
C ARG A 421 4.28 0.46 19.50
N GLY A 422 5.16 -0.47 19.18
CA GLY A 422 6.19 -0.90 20.13
C GLY A 422 7.25 -1.74 19.43
N GLY A 423 8.46 -1.68 19.97
CA GLY A 423 9.65 -2.08 19.23
C GLY A 423 10.70 -0.98 19.38
N ALA A 424 11.87 -1.20 18.79
CA ALA A 424 12.83 -0.12 18.58
C ALA A 424 12.66 0.36 17.13
N ASP A 425 11.86 1.40 16.95
CA ASP A 425 11.45 1.88 15.64
C ASP A 425 12.37 3.00 15.13
N LEU A 426 12.58 3.04 13.82
CA LEU A 426 13.38 4.06 13.14
C LEU A 426 12.56 4.69 12.01
N LEU A 427 12.22 5.97 12.17
CA LEU A 427 11.73 6.81 11.08
C LEU A 427 12.92 7.44 10.36
N ASP A 428 13.21 6.99 9.13
CA ASP A 428 14.36 7.42 8.33
C ASP A 428 13.92 8.36 7.19
N ILE A 429 14.04 9.66 7.41
CA ILE A 429 13.45 10.70 6.57
C ILE A 429 14.49 11.29 5.63
N ILE A 430 14.24 11.20 4.32
CA ILE A 430 15.05 11.84 3.28
C ILE A 430 14.59 13.29 3.14
N SER A 431 15.47 14.24 3.50
CA SER A 431 15.20 15.67 3.30
C SER A 431 15.25 16.07 1.82
N GLY A 432 14.38 17.01 1.44
CA GLY A 432 14.32 17.60 0.11
C GLY A 432 14.72 19.09 0.10
N PRO A 433 15.02 19.69 -1.06
CA PRO A 433 15.56 21.05 -1.18
C PRO A 433 14.58 22.19 -0.81
N GLY A 434 13.36 21.88 -0.33
CA GLY A 434 12.31 22.86 -0.01
C GLY A 434 12.19 23.22 1.47
N GLY A 435 13.04 22.67 2.34
CA GLY A 435 12.77 22.66 3.77
C GLY A 435 11.65 21.67 4.12
N LEU A 436 11.47 21.43 5.41
CA LEU A 436 10.54 20.40 5.90
C LEU A 436 9.16 21.05 6.22
N PRO A 437 8.02 20.35 6.07
CA PRO A 437 6.68 20.95 6.18
C PRO A 437 6.09 20.87 7.60
N THR A 438 4.96 21.56 7.84
CA THR A 438 4.36 21.73 9.17
C THR A 438 3.29 20.66 9.49
N ALA A 439 3.61 19.78 10.45
CA ALA A 439 2.74 18.90 11.25
C ALA A 439 2.33 17.53 10.69
N THR A 440 3.01 16.47 11.18
CA THR A 440 2.53 15.08 11.26
C THR A 440 2.42 14.71 12.75
N THR A 441 1.46 13.86 13.13
CA THR A 441 1.37 13.33 14.50
C THR A 441 1.89 11.89 14.55
N ALA A 442 2.84 11.63 15.44
CA ALA A 442 3.30 10.28 15.77
C ALA A 442 2.97 9.93 17.23
N VAL A 443 2.45 8.72 17.44
CA VAL A 443 2.25 8.10 18.76
C VAL A 443 3.20 6.89 18.88
N GLY A 444 3.44 6.46 20.11
CA GLY A 444 4.29 5.28 20.38
C GLY A 444 5.78 5.59 20.46
N PHE A 445 6.21 6.82 20.12
CA PHE A 445 7.63 7.21 20.23
C PHE A 445 8.09 7.25 21.70
N ASP A 446 9.04 6.39 22.06
CA ASP A 446 9.64 6.32 23.40
C ASP A 446 11.18 6.34 23.39
N ALA A 447 11.84 5.73 24.39
CA ALA A 447 13.29 5.75 24.55
C ALA A 447 14.02 4.71 23.68
N GLU A 448 13.29 3.75 23.12
CA GLU A 448 13.83 2.75 22.20
C GLU A 448 13.80 3.22 20.73
N ASP A 449 13.04 4.28 20.44
CA ASP A 449 12.82 4.78 19.09
C ASP A 449 13.78 5.89 18.68
N ALA A 450 13.91 6.05 17.37
CA ALA A 450 14.72 7.10 16.78
C ALA A 450 14.10 7.73 15.52
N LEU A 451 14.42 9.01 15.34
CA LEU A 451 14.18 9.76 14.10
C LEU A 451 15.53 10.03 13.45
N ASN A 452 15.75 9.56 12.23
CA ASN A 452 16.93 9.89 11.44
C ASN A 452 16.56 10.83 10.30
N LEU A 453 17.29 11.94 10.18
CA LEU A 453 17.12 12.90 9.08
C LEU A 453 18.33 12.81 8.15
N GLN A 454 18.14 12.25 6.96
CA GLN A 454 19.19 12.20 5.93
C GLN A 454 19.34 13.55 5.23
N GLY A 455 20.58 13.88 4.87
CA GLY A 455 20.97 15.16 4.26
C GLY A 455 21.06 16.33 5.24
N VAL A 456 20.74 16.15 6.53
CA VAL A 456 20.67 17.23 7.52
C VAL A 456 21.74 17.06 8.59
N LEU A 457 22.51 18.10 8.88
CA LEU A 457 23.36 18.20 10.08
C LEU A 457 22.79 19.24 11.02
N ALA A 458 22.07 18.78 12.05
CA ALA A 458 21.49 19.62 13.09
C ALA A 458 22.04 19.19 14.46
N GLY A 459 22.89 20.04 15.06
CA GLY A 459 23.29 19.90 16.46
C GLY A 459 22.12 20.18 17.40
N ARG A 460 22.29 19.93 18.70
CA ARG A 460 21.16 19.97 19.64
C ARG A 460 20.52 21.34 19.73
N ALA A 461 21.31 22.42 19.57
CA ALA A 461 20.79 23.78 19.61
C ALA A 461 19.90 24.15 18.41
N ALA A 462 20.01 23.41 17.30
CA ALA A 462 19.19 23.59 16.11
C ALA A 462 17.85 22.84 16.18
N VAL A 463 17.67 21.98 17.19
CA VAL A 463 16.43 21.24 17.44
C VAL A 463 15.59 21.95 18.49
N ASN A 464 14.46 22.48 18.05
CA ASN A 464 13.45 23.06 18.92
C ASN A 464 12.62 21.94 19.57
N VAL A 465 12.44 22.00 20.89
CA VAL A 465 11.67 21.02 21.65
C VAL A 465 10.62 21.76 22.44
N ILE A 466 9.37 21.71 21.98
CA ILE A 466 8.24 22.37 22.64
C ILE A 466 7.44 21.32 23.39
N LYS A 467 7.57 21.29 24.72
CA LYS A 467 6.78 20.39 25.57
C LYS A 467 5.36 20.95 25.75
N GLY A 468 4.34 20.14 25.46
CA GLY A 468 2.91 20.49 25.56
C GLY A 468 2.13 19.53 26.45
N ALA A 469 0.83 19.77 26.61
CA ALA A 469 -0.04 18.84 27.33
C ALA A 469 -0.22 17.55 26.49
N GLY A 470 0.36 16.44 26.94
CA GLY A 470 0.24 15.13 26.29
C GLY A 470 1.29 14.80 25.24
N GLY A 471 2.36 15.60 25.09
CA GLY A 471 3.41 15.30 24.12
C GLY A 471 4.45 16.40 23.93
N VAL A 472 5.21 16.29 22.84
CA VAL A 472 6.29 17.19 22.44
C VAL A 472 6.20 17.50 20.95
N THR A 473 6.40 18.75 20.57
CA THR A 473 6.67 19.11 19.17
C THR A 473 8.19 19.21 18.97
N LEU A 474 8.74 18.40 18.07
CA LEU A 474 10.12 18.50 17.62
C LEU A 474 10.21 19.35 16.36
N GLY A 475 10.99 20.42 16.42
CA GLY A 475 11.21 21.39 15.34
C GLY A 475 12.64 21.32 14.79
N ILE A 476 12.87 20.92 13.54
CA ILE A 476 14.22 20.83 12.93
C ILE A 476 14.19 21.26 11.47
N GLY A 477 14.92 22.31 11.08
CA GLY A 477 15.04 22.69 9.66
C GLY A 477 13.70 22.94 8.93
N GLY A 478 12.65 23.33 9.67
CA GLY A 478 11.27 23.51 9.17
C GLY A 478 10.30 22.36 9.47
N LEU A 479 10.81 21.19 9.90
CA LEU A 479 9.99 20.04 10.27
C LEU A 479 9.38 20.31 11.62
N ASP A 480 8.06 20.22 11.73
CA ASP A 480 7.40 20.08 13.02
C ASP A 480 6.77 18.68 13.10
N LEU A 481 7.32 17.82 13.97
CA LEU A 481 6.77 16.50 14.27
C LEU A 481 6.14 16.54 15.66
N GLN A 482 4.83 16.29 15.74
CA GLN A 482 4.13 16.17 17.00
C GLN A 482 4.26 14.74 17.52
N LEU A 483 5.06 14.55 18.56
CA LEU A 483 5.14 13.30 19.31
C LEU A 483 4.11 13.33 20.45
N VAL A 484 3.38 12.24 20.60
CA VAL A 484 2.40 12.05 21.69
C VAL A 484 2.92 10.94 22.59
N GLY A 485 3.11 11.25 23.87
CA GLY A 485 3.77 10.38 24.84
C GLY A 485 4.18 11.11 26.11
N ASP A 486 4.73 10.38 27.08
CA ASP A 486 5.30 10.95 28.30
C ASP A 486 6.79 11.22 28.14
N PHE A 487 7.14 12.50 27.98
CA PHE A 487 8.52 12.99 27.85
C PHE A 487 8.98 13.78 29.08
N SER A 488 8.33 13.60 30.23
CA SER A 488 8.63 14.36 31.46
C SER A 488 9.90 13.91 32.16
N GLY A 489 10.27 12.63 32.02
CA GLY A 489 11.43 12.02 32.66
C GLY A 489 12.74 12.09 31.86
N GLY A 490 12.81 12.89 30.80
CA GLY A 490 13.97 12.94 29.91
C GLY A 490 14.01 14.14 28.97
N ASP A 491 14.95 14.10 28.03
CA ASP A 491 15.12 15.08 26.95
C ASP A 491 15.63 14.42 25.67
N PHE A 492 15.57 15.16 24.56
CA PHE A 492 16.02 14.67 23.27
C PHE A 492 17.51 14.94 23.07
N MET A 493 18.25 13.94 22.60
CA MET A 493 19.64 14.09 22.15
C MET A 493 19.71 14.06 20.63
N THR A 494 20.76 14.67 20.09
CA THR A 494 21.02 14.72 18.64
C THR A 494 22.42 14.25 18.32
N VAL A 495 22.54 13.41 17.29
CA VAL A 495 23.82 12.89 16.79
C VAL A 495 23.92 13.29 15.31
N ALA A 496 24.41 14.51 15.06
CA ALA A 496 24.68 15.01 13.71
C ALA A 496 26.06 14.53 13.25
N ARG A 497 26.13 13.79 12.14
CA ARG A 497 27.34 13.15 11.62
C ARG A 497 27.37 13.12 10.10
N GLY A 498 28.56 12.94 9.54
CA GLY A 498 28.77 12.78 8.10
C GLY A 498 28.96 14.10 7.37
N VAL A 499 29.14 14.03 6.05
CA VAL A 499 29.40 15.18 5.17
C VAL A 499 28.73 14.98 3.81
N GLY A 500 28.31 16.08 3.18
CA GLY A 500 27.71 16.03 1.84
C GLY A 500 26.45 15.16 1.81
N VAL A 501 26.44 14.14 0.95
CA VAL A 501 25.28 13.24 0.77
C VAL A 501 25.09 12.25 1.92
N ASP A 502 26.13 12.00 2.72
CA ASP A 502 26.09 11.08 3.87
C ASP A 502 25.81 11.81 5.20
N ALA A 503 25.58 13.13 5.13
CA ALA A 503 25.15 13.93 6.26
C ALA A 503 23.84 13.37 6.82
N HIS A 504 23.76 13.22 8.13
CA HIS A 504 22.51 12.84 8.80
C HIS A 504 22.48 13.31 10.24
N THR A 505 21.27 13.38 10.80
CA THR A 505 21.04 13.67 12.22
C THR A 505 20.10 12.64 12.80
N LEU A 506 20.62 11.86 13.75
CA LEU A 506 19.81 10.97 14.58
C LEU A 506 19.28 11.74 15.79
N VAL A 507 17.99 11.62 16.07
CA VAL A 507 17.29 12.20 17.22
C VAL A 507 16.68 11.07 18.04
N THR A 508 16.95 11.10 19.34
CA THR A 508 16.58 10.05 20.30
C THR A 508 16.07 10.69 21.57
N PHE A 509 15.14 10.04 22.28
CA PHE A 509 14.70 10.48 23.59
C PHE A 509 15.43 9.69 24.67
N GLU A 510 16.13 10.40 25.56
CA GLU A 510 16.91 9.79 26.62
C GLU A 510 16.34 10.17 27.98
N ARG A 511 16.29 9.21 28.91
CA ARG A 511 15.86 9.49 30.28
C ARG A 511 16.92 10.31 31.02
N PHE A 512 16.48 11.13 31.96
CA PHE A 512 17.38 11.81 32.88
C PHE A 512 18.10 10.79 33.75
N LEU A 513 19.36 11.08 34.07
CA LEU A 513 20.10 10.29 35.07
C LEU A 513 19.34 10.39 36.41
N PRO A 514 19.00 9.27 37.08
CA PRO A 514 18.35 9.34 38.38
C PRO A 514 19.30 9.98 39.39
N ARG A 515 18.74 10.50 40.48
CA ARG A 515 19.57 11.10 41.53
C ARG A 515 20.39 10.02 42.22
N LEU A 516 21.70 10.09 42.04
CA LEU A 516 22.66 9.16 42.65
C LEU A 516 23.10 9.66 44.03
N SER A 517 23.38 8.74 44.96
CA SER A 517 23.77 9.05 46.32
C SER A 517 24.36 7.84 47.03
N GLU A 518 25.54 7.98 47.60
CA GLU A 518 25.83 7.67 49.00
C GLU A 518 25.28 6.36 49.60
N GLY A 519 25.57 5.17 49.07
CA GLY A 519 25.08 3.89 49.61
C GLY A 519 23.58 3.66 49.40
N VAL A 520 22.97 4.35 48.42
CA VAL A 520 21.55 4.24 48.05
C VAL A 520 21.44 3.61 46.69
N GLN A 521 21.19 2.30 46.70
CA GLN A 521 20.95 1.50 45.50
C GLN A 521 19.88 2.13 44.58
N VAL A 522 20.21 2.23 43.28
CA VAL A 522 19.27 2.65 42.24
C VAL A 522 18.27 1.52 41.91
N ASP A 523 17.15 1.87 41.27
CA ASP A 523 16.24 0.85 40.76
C ASP A 523 16.98 -0.02 39.72
N ALA A 524 16.93 -1.34 39.88
CA ALA A 524 17.58 -2.26 38.95
C ALA A 524 17.11 -2.08 37.51
N SER A 525 15.86 -1.64 37.27
CA SER A 525 15.37 -1.38 35.91
C SER A 525 15.91 -0.09 35.29
N SER A 526 16.59 0.76 36.08
CA SER A 526 17.24 1.97 35.58
C SER A 526 18.64 1.71 35.02
N ILE A 527 19.31 0.62 35.46
CA ILE A 527 20.69 0.29 35.09
C ILE A 527 20.75 -0.08 33.61
N ASN A 528 21.09 0.89 32.77
CA ASN A 528 20.97 0.84 31.31
C ASN A 528 22.31 0.84 30.56
N GLY A 529 23.45 0.88 31.26
CA GLY A 529 24.73 1.08 30.58
C GLY A 529 24.84 2.49 30.01
N VAL A 530 25.28 2.60 28.74
CA VAL A 530 25.34 3.86 27.99
C VAL A 530 24.12 3.97 27.07
N THR A 531 23.19 4.88 27.38
CA THR A 531 21.88 4.99 26.74
C THR A 531 21.96 5.46 25.28
N ASN A 532 22.93 6.33 24.95
CA ASN A 532 23.14 6.86 23.60
C ASN A 532 24.55 6.56 23.09
N GLU A 533 24.82 5.30 22.75
CA GLU A 533 26.11 4.93 22.15
C GLU A 533 26.45 5.69 20.85
N PRO A 534 25.49 5.97 19.92
CA PRO A 534 25.79 6.76 18.73
C PRO A 534 26.38 8.14 19.05
N PHE A 535 25.95 8.77 20.15
CA PHE A 535 26.51 10.05 20.60
C PHE A 535 28.02 9.96 20.86
N LEU A 536 28.52 8.83 21.38
CA LEU A 536 29.95 8.59 21.67
C LEU A 536 30.75 8.07 20.47
N THR A 537 30.17 8.07 19.27
CA THR A 537 30.84 7.65 18.03
C THR A 537 31.34 8.88 17.26
N GLY A 538 32.60 8.86 16.84
CA GLY A 538 33.25 9.91 16.07
C GLY A 538 32.99 9.81 14.56
N ASP A 539 33.13 10.95 13.88
CA ASP A 539 33.11 11.10 12.40
C ASP A 539 34.42 11.70 11.86
N GLY A 540 35.44 11.86 12.71
CA GLY A 540 36.69 12.56 12.37
C GLY A 540 36.59 14.09 12.41
N VAL A 541 35.44 14.67 12.78
CA VAL A 541 35.22 16.11 12.87
C VAL A 541 34.78 16.53 14.27
N VAL A 542 33.86 15.79 14.88
CA VAL A 542 33.28 16.12 16.20
C VAL A 542 34.31 15.97 17.32
N ARG A 543 34.40 17.00 18.17
CA ARG A 543 35.26 16.99 19.37
C ARG A 543 34.46 16.61 20.59
N PHE A 544 35.03 15.73 21.41
CA PHE A 544 34.46 15.33 22.70
C PHE A 544 35.16 16.00 23.87
N VAL A 545 34.38 16.38 24.88
CA VAL A 545 34.86 16.95 26.15
C VAL A 545 34.20 16.21 27.30
N LEU A 546 35.02 15.77 28.25
CA LEU A 546 34.60 15.16 29.51
C LEU A 546 34.67 16.20 30.63
N GLU A 547 33.69 16.18 31.52
CA GLU A 547 33.69 16.91 32.79
C GLU A 547 33.44 15.96 33.96
N LEU A 548 34.30 15.97 34.98
CA LEU A 548 34.05 15.29 36.25
C LEU A 548 33.03 16.08 37.08
N LYS A 549 31.83 15.52 37.25
CA LYS A 549 30.73 16.14 38.00
C LYS A 549 30.87 15.91 39.49
N SER A 550 31.06 14.66 39.88
CA SER A 550 31.28 14.25 41.27
C SER A 550 32.16 13.01 41.34
N ALA A 551 32.79 12.84 42.50
CA ALA A 551 33.43 11.59 42.90
C ALA A 551 33.20 11.44 44.40
N VAL A 552 32.32 10.52 44.79
CA VAL A 552 31.97 10.24 46.19
C VAL A 552 32.09 8.74 46.34
N SER A 553 33.21 8.29 46.92
CA SER A 553 33.57 6.88 47.00
C SER A 553 34.51 6.67 48.19
N ALA A 554 34.54 5.45 48.73
CA ALA A 554 35.52 5.02 49.72
C ALA A 554 36.93 4.79 49.11
N HIS A 555 37.02 4.64 47.79
CA HIS A 555 38.24 4.33 47.04
C HIS A 555 38.81 5.56 46.32
N ASN A 556 40.14 5.63 46.22
CA ASN A 556 40.82 6.65 45.44
C ASN A 556 40.97 6.19 43.99
N ASN A 557 39.85 6.15 43.30
CA ASN A 557 39.72 5.55 41.98
C ASN A 557 40.51 6.30 40.89
N THR A 558 40.94 5.55 39.87
CA THR A 558 41.54 6.09 38.63
C THR A 558 40.56 5.98 37.47
N LEU A 559 40.30 7.09 36.77
CA LEU A 559 39.42 7.12 35.59
C LEU A 559 40.25 7.23 34.31
N GLY A 560 39.93 6.40 33.31
CA GLY A 560 40.54 6.44 31.99
C GLY A 560 39.54 6.36 30.84
N VAL A 561 40.06 6.55 29.64
CA VAL A 561 39.34 6.51 28.35
C VAL A 561 40.12 5.64 27.36
N TYR A 562 39.40 4.99 26.45
CA TYR A 562 39.96 4.31 25.29
C TYR A 562 39.07 4.50 24.07
N LYS A 563 39.59 4.10 22.92
CA LYS A 563 38.86 4.05 21.66
C LYS A 563 38.65 2.61 21.21
N VAL A 564 37.53 2.38 20.54
CA VAL A 564 37.23 1.13 19.84
C VAL A 564 37.17 1.45 18.35
N ALA A 565 37.99 0.77 17.57
CA ALA A 565 37.99 0.92 16.12
C ALA A 565 36.76 0.24 15.50
N ALA A 566 36.48 0.54 14.23
CA ALA A 566 35.35 -0.05 13.50
C ALA A 566 35.42 -1.60 13.41
N ASP A 567 36.62 -2.18 13.55
CA ASP A 567 36.81 -3.63 13.56
C ASP A 567 36.69 -4.27 14.96
N GLY A 568 36.47 -3.49 16.00
CA GLY A 568 36.37 -3.94 17.39
C GLY A 568 37.65 -3.77 18.22
N THR A 569 38.78 -3.44 17.59
CA THR A 569 40.07 -3.32 18.30
C THR A 569 40.07 -2.18 19.32
N ILE A 570 40.51 -2.45 20.55
CA ILE A 570 40.69 -1.43 21.60
C ILE A 570 42.07 -0.79 21.49
N PHE A 571 42.12 0.54 21.46
CA PHE A 571 43.36 1.32 21.33
C PHE A 571 43.27 2.69 22.03
N ASP A 572 44.38 3.44 22.01
CA ASP A 572 44.48 4.81 22.57
C ASP A 572 43.99 4.90 24.04
N VAL A 573 44.52 4.00 24.88
CA VAL A 573 44.17 3.88 26.30
C VAL A 573 44.92 4.92 27.11
N ASN A 574 44.19 5.86 27.71
CA ASN A 574 44.77 6.99 28.44
C ASN A 574 44.09 7.17 29.80
N ILE A 575 44.85 7.68 30.79
CA ILE A 575 44.29 8.08 32.08
C ILE A 575 43.80 9.53 31.98
N VAL A 576 42.56 9.76 32.41
CA VAL A 576 41.95 11.08 32.46
C VAL A 576 42.16 11.71 33.84
N PHE A 577 41.95 10.92 34.90
CA PHE A 577 42.22 11.33 36.28
C PHE A 577 42.95 10.21 37.02
N PHE A 578 44.15 10.51 37.52
CA PHE A 578 44.94 9.54 38.29
C PHE A 578 44.25 9.15 39.60
N GLY A 579 43.66 10.12 40.32
CA GLY A 579 42.87 9.91 41.54
C GLY A 579 41.67 10.86 41.55
N THR A 580 40.45 10.34 41.73
CA THR A 580 39.22 11.11 41.55
C THR A 580 38.78 11.93 42.76
N LEU A 581 39.19 11.55 43.98
CA LEU A 581 38.75 12.21 45.23
C LEU A 581 39.32 13.63 45.42
N SER A 582 40.35 14.03 44.68
CA SER A 582 41.06 15.30 44.87
C SER A 582 41.38 16.04 43.57
N VAL A 583 40.51 15.93 42.55
CA VAL A 583 40.69 16.65 41.27
C VAL A 583 40.39 18.15 41.44
N PRO A 584 41.37 19.04 41.20
CA PRO A 584 41.16 20.49 41.27
C PRO A 584 40.08 20.95 40.30
N ALA A 585 39.25 21.92 40.68
CA ALA A 585 38.14 22.40 39.85
C ALA A 585 38.55 22.78 38.41
N ALA A 586 39.70 23.44 38.25
CA ALA A 586 40.22 23.85 36.94
C ALA A 586 40.69 22.68 36.05
N ALA A 587 40.88 21.49 36.62
CA ALA A 587 41.33 20.28 35.91
C ALA A 587 40.19 19.28 35.66
N ARG A 588 38.96 19.55 36.10
CA ARG A 588 37.81 18.62 35.95
C ARG A 588 37.32 18.47 34.52
N THR A 589 37.71 19.37 33.61
CA THR A 589 37.31 19.34 32.22
C THR A 589 38.48 18.93 31.33
N VAL A 590 38.31 17.85 30.56
CA VAL A 590 39.35 17.26 29.71
C VAL A 590 38.83 17.13 28.28
N SER A 591 39.64 17.56 27.31
CA SER A 591 39.37 17.31 25.89
C SER A 591 39.72 15.86 25.57
N LEU A 592 38.75 15.09 25.09
CA LEU A 592 38.95 13.72 24.61
C LEU A 592 39.38 13.65 23.13
N GLY A 593 39.49 14.82 22.48
CA GLY A 593 39.95 14.94 21.10
C GLY A 593 38.84 14.72 20.08
N VAL A 594 39.24 14.35 18.86
CA VAL A 594 38.37 14.13 17.70
C VAL A 594 38.59 12.70 17.22
N PRO A 595 37.80 11.72 17.72
CA PRO A 595 37.86 10.35 17.25
C PRO A 595 37.56 10.29 15.75
N GLY A 596 38.23 9.38 15.06
CA GLY A 596 38.03 9.10 13.64
C GLY A 596 36.64 8.56 13.32
N ASN A 597 36.36 8.41 12.02
CA ASN A 597 35.07 7.92 11.56
C ASN A 597 34.77 6.51 12.10
N ASN A 598 33.61 6.34 12.73
CA ASN A 598 33.15 5.13 13.40
C ASN A 598 34.02 4.66 14.58
N GLU A 599 34.94 5.49 15.09
CA GLU A 599 35.63 5.19 16.34
C GLU A 599 34.71 5.49 17.52
N LYS A 600 34.51 4.51 18.40
CA LYS A 600 33.70 4.67 19.62
C LYS A 600 34.57 5.04 20.81
N LEU A 601 34.11 5.97 21.66
CA LEU A 601 34.74 6.23 22.96
C LEU A 601 34.20 5.28 24.02
N GLY A 602 35.12 4.67 24.79
CA GLY A 602 34.80 3.91 25.99
C GLY A 602 35.55 4.45 27.21
N PHE A 603 34.99 4.24 28.39
CA PHE A 603 35.55 4.69 29.66
C PHE A 603 35.85 3.49 30.55
N PHE A 604 36.83 3.62 31.43
CA PHE A 604 37.13 2.60 32.42
C PHE A 604 37.53 3.19 33.76
N LEU A 605 37.22 2.43 34.80
CA LEU A 605 37.47 2.75 36.19
C LEU A 605 38.37 1.67 36.79
N ILE A 606 39.51 2.06 37.34
CA ILE A 606 40.34 1.18 38.17
C ILE A 606 39.97 1.45 39.63
N GLN A 607 39.39 0.44 40.28
CA GLN A 607 39.04 0.52 41.71
C GLN A 607 40.29 0.81 42.53
N ASP A 608 40.24 1.87 43.35
CA ASP A 608 41.37 2.31 44.21
C ASP A 608 42.71 2.46 43.45
N GLY A 609 42.63 2.77 42.15
CA GLY A 609 43.77 2.69 41.25
C GLY A 609 44.92 3.61 41.63
N PHE A 610 44.65 4.76 42.24
CA PHE A 610 45.70 5.69 42.66
C PHE A 610 46.53 5.13 43.82
N ASP A 611 45.89 4.48 44.78
CA ASP A 611 46.57 3.95 45.95
C ASP A 611 47.37 2.68 45.59
N HIS A 612 46.88 1.91 44.60
CA HIS A 612 47.60 0.75 44.08
C HIS A 612 48.75 1.08 43.12
N TYR A 613 48.58 2.05 42.22
CA TYR A 613 49.50 2.27 41.10
C TYR A 613 50.08 3.69 41.01
N GLY A 614 49.56 4.64 41.79
CA GLY A 614 49.95 6.05 41.73
C GLY A 614 49.65 6.69 40.38
N ASN A 615 50.53 7.60 39.95
CA ASN A 615 50.44 8.23 38.63
C ASN A 615 50.90 7.26 37.54
N LEU A 616 49.96 6.54 36.93
CA LEU A 616 50.20 5.74 35.73
C LEU A 616 50.66 6.64 34.57
N SER A 617 51.56 6.14 33.72
CA SER A 617 52.03 6.84 32.52
C SER A 617 51.16 6.53 31.29
N ASP A 618 51.25 7.34 30.24
CA ASP A 618 50.48 7.22 28.97
C ASP A 618 50.95 6.06 28.06
N ASN A 619 51.43 4.96 28.64
CA ASN A 619 51.94 3.78 27.94
C ASN A 619 51.06 2.54 28.16
N LEU A 620 49.75 2.76 28.23
CA LEU A 620 48.76 1.75 28.58
C LEU A 620 48.16 1.11 27.32
N SER A 621 47.80 -0.16 27.45
CA SER A 621 46.96 -0.86 26.48
C SER A 621 46.10 -1.91 27.16
N PHE A 622 44.91 -2.13 26.62
CA PHE A 622 44.10 -3.30 26.95
C PHE A 622 44.52 -4.44 26.01
N VAL A 623 44.85 -5.59 26.60
CA VAL A 623 45.32 -6.77 25.86
C VAL A 623 44.47 -8.00 26.15
N THR A 624 44.39 -8.91 25.19
CA THR A 624 43.74 -10.20 25.37
C THR A 624 44.46 -10.99 26.48
N PRO A 625 43.73 -11.55 27.47
CA PRO A 625 44.33 -12.26 28.58
C PRO A 625 45.35 -13.32 28.15
N GLY A 626 46.53 -13.31 28.81
CA GLY A 626 47.62 -14.23 28.50
C GLY A 626 48.46 -13.86 27.27
N THR A 627 48.17 -12.74 26.60
CA THR A 627 48.91 -12.28 25.40
C THR A 627 49.40 -10.84 25.53
N THR A 628 50.03 -10.32 24.47
CA THR A 628 50.33 -8.89 24.30
C THR A 628 49.57 -8.27 23.13
N ALA A 629 48.65 -9.02 22.51
CA ALA A 629 47.85 -8.52 21.40
C ALA A 629 46.77 -7.57 21.95
N PRO A 630 46.42 -6.49 21.23
CA PRO A 630 45.30 -5.62 21.59
C PRO A 630 44.03 -6.44 21.85
N ALA A 631 43.28 -6.05 22.88
CA ALA A 631 41.98 -6.62 23.16
C ALA A 631 40.95 -6.17 22.11
N ASP A 632 39.88 -6.97 21.98
CA ASP A 632 38.78 -6.72 21.05
C ASP A 632 37.45 -6.65 21.80
N PHE A 633 36.61 -5.68 21.41
CA PHE A 633 35.29 -5.44 21.98
C PHE A 633 34.34 -6.64 21.90
N GLY A 634 34.48 -7.50 20.87
CA GLY A 634 33.71 -8.72 20.66
C GLY A 634 34.41 -10.00 21.14
N GLY A 635 35.53 -9.88 21.86
CA GLY A 635 36.37 -11.02 22.24
C GLY A 635 35.77 -11.99 23.29
N GLY A 636 34.68 -11.60 23.95
CA GLY A 636 33.95 -12.43 24.93
C GLY A 636 34.71 -12.74 26.24
N VAL A 637 35.83 -12.06 26.48
CA VAL A 637 36.62 -12.18 27.73
C VAL A 637 37.08 -10.78 28.17
N PRO A 638 36.93 -10.40 29.46
CA PRO A 638 37.39 -9.12 29.97
C PRO A 638 38.88 -8.88 29.69
N PRO A 639 39.25 -7.69 29.18
CA PRO A 639 40.63 -7.38 28.83
C PRO A 639 41.51 -7.16 30.05
N ILE A 640 42.83 -7.33 29.90
CA ILE A 640 43.81 -6.99 30.95
C ILE A 640 44.46 -5.65 30.60
N LEU A 641 44.46 -4.71 31.54
CA LEU A 641 45.25 -3.48 31.41
C LEU A 641 46.74 -3.79 31.57
N ARG A 642 47.54 -3.31 30.63
CA ARG A 642 48.99 -3.48 30.61
C ARG A 642 49.69 -2.14 30.46
N SER A 643 50.69 -1.90 31.29
CA SER A 643 51.68 -0.84 31.10
C SER A 643 52.94 -1.42 30.46
N THR A 644 53.57 -0.72 29.52
CA THR A 644 54.88 -1.15 29.01
C THR A 644 55.99 -1.07 30.08
N ALA A 645 55.81 -0.26 31.12
CA ALA A 645 56.76 -0.11 32.22
C ALA A 645 56.51 -1.09 33.37
N LEU A 646 55.24 -1.31 33.74
CA LEU A 646 54.86 -2.11 34.92
C LEU A 646 54.36 -3.53 34.58
N GLY A 647 54.15 -3.84 33.30
CA GLY A 647 53.53 -5.10 32.88
C GLY A 647 52.02 -5.10 33.08
N SER A 648 51.44 -6.28 33.31
CA SER A 648 50.00 -6.43 33.54
C SER A 648 49.58 -5.89 34.90
N LEU A 649 48.61 -4.99 34.92
CA LEU A 649 48.06 -4.36 36.12
C LEU A 649 46.86 -5.18 36.61
N THR A 650 47.07 -5.99 37.65
CA THR A 650 46.09 -6.99 38.13
C THR A 650 45.80 -6.90 39.63
N ALA A 651 46.36 -5.89 40.32
CA ALA A 651 46.17 -5.68 41.75
C ALA A 651 44.80 -5.11 42.12
N ALA A 652 44.04 -4.60 41.15
CA ALA A 652 42.73 -4.00 41.34
C ALA A 652 41.77 -4.38 40.19
N PRO A 653 40.47 -4.53 40.47
CA PRO A 653 39.43 -4.65 39.43
C PRO A 653 39.40 -3.44 38.49
N ILE A 654 38.96 -3.68 37.25
CA ILE A 654 38.72 -2.64 36.25
C ILE A 654 37.30 -2.82 35.73
N PHE A 655 36.54 -1.73 35.73
CA PHE A 655 35.17 -1.67 35.26
C PHE A 655 35.09 -0.79 34.03
N HIS A 656 34.37 -1.25 33.01
CA HIS A 656 34.25 -0.61 31.70
C HIS A 656 32.84 -0.06 31.50
N SER A 657 32.73 1.04 30.76
CA SER A 657 31.43 1.57 30.33
C SER A 657 30.69 0.64 29.37
N PHE A 658 31.43 -0.18 28.62
CA PHE A 658 30.87 -1.21 27.78
C PHE A 658 30.69 -2.51 28.54
N ALA A 659 29.43 -2.95 28.67
CA ALA A 659 29.06 -4.12 29.47
C ALA A 659 29.80 -5.39 29.05
N THR A 660 29.98 -5.61 27.74
CA THR A 660 30.66 -6.79 27.17
C THR A 660 32.13 -6.93 27.55
N LEU A 661 32.75 -5.87 28.08
CA LEU A 661 34.12 -5.89 28.57
C LEU A 661 34.21 -6.17 30.08
N ASN A 662 33.07 -6.19 30.77
CA ASN A 662 32.98 -6.54 32.17
C ASN A 662 32.71 -8.03 32.36
N LEU A 663 33.04 -8.54 33.55
CA LEU A 663 32.77 -9.92 33.88
C LEU A 663 31.26 -10.20 33.85
N GLY A 664 30.84 -11.15 33.00
CA GLY A 664 29.44 -11.57 32.89
C GLY A 664 28.53 -10.54 32.22
N ASP A 665 29.07 -9.69 31.34
CA ASP A 665 28.36 -8.64 30.62
C ASP A 665 27.63 -7.65 31.55
N ALA A 666 28.20 -7.41 32.75
CA ALA A 666 27.60 -6.55 33.75
C ALA A 666 27.67 -5.07 33.35
N ASN A 667 26.54 -4.36 33.51
CA ASN A 667 26.50 -2.91 33.44
C ASN A 667 27.14 -2.31 34.69
N GLN A 668 28.37 -1.80 34.54
CA GLN A 668 29.10 -1.07 35.59
C GLN A 668 28.90 0.44 35.50
N VAL A 669 28.03 0.85 34.56
CA VAL A 669 27.61 2.23 34.42
C VAL A 669 26.10 2.29 34.25
N LEU A 670 25.59 3.45 34.64
CA LEU A 670 24.24 3.91 34.42
C LEU A 670 24.36 5.29 33.78
N SER A 671 23.53 5.59 32.80
CA SER A 671 23.60 6.88 32.10
C SER A 671 22.23 7.50 31.87
N GLY A 672 22.27 8.81 31.62
CA GLY A 672 21.10 9.58 31.23
C GLY A 672 21.50 10.93 30.67
N VAL A 673 20.53 11.67 30.19
CA VAL A 673 20.76 12.99 29.60
C VAL A 673 20.61 14.09 30.66
N GLU A 674 21.27 15.23 30.46
CA GLU A 674 20.97 16.45 31.22
C GLU A 674 19.79 17.24 30.60
N PRO A 675 19.05 18.04 31.39
CA PRO A 675 18.06 18.98 30.86
C PRO A 675 18.61 19.82 29.71
N GLY A 676 17.90 19.82 28.58
CA GLY A 676 18.29 20.47 27.34
C GLY A 676 19.03 19.58 26.34
N GLY A 677 19.34 18.33 26.67
CA GLY A 677 19.77 17.32 25.68
C GLY A 677 21.21 17.41 25.19
N ARG A 678 22.05 18.24 25.82
CA ARG A 678 23.40 18.60 25.32
C ARG A 678 24.55 17.83 25.96
N GLU A 679 24.27 17.07 27.00
CA GLU A 679 25.27 16.35 27.77
C GLU A 679 24.73 14.97 28.12
N LEU A 680 25.52 13.95 27.81
CA LEU A 680 25.32 12.59 28.31
C LEU A 680 26.06 12.46 29.64
N GLN A 681 25.35 12.09 30.69
CA GLN A 681 25.94 11.80 31.99
C GLN A 681 26.05 10.31 32.22
N ILE A 682 27.16 9.90 32.84
CA ILE A 682 27.48 8.51 33.14
C ILE A 682 27.92 8.43 34.60
N GLY A 683 27.19 7.68 35.40
CA GLY A 683 27.56 7.26 36.75
C GLY A 683 28.25 5.90 36.70
N PHE A 684 29.40 5.79 37.37
CA PHE A 684 30.13 4.55 37.55
C PHE A 684 29.88 3.99 38.94
N GLU A 685 29.75 2.68 38.99
CA GLU A 685 29.86 1.88 40.19
C GLU A 685 31.31 1.37 40.31
N ASP A 686 31.90 1.48 41.49
CA ASP A 686 33.27 1.04 41.77
C ASP A 686 33.36 -0.32 42.47
N LEU A 687 32.23 -0.96 42.76
CA LEU A 687 32.13 -2.36 43.16
C LEU A 687 31.47 -3.21 42.06
N PRO A 688 31.67 -4.54 42.03
CA PRO A 688 30.97 -5.36 41.06
C PRO A 688 29.45 -5.27 41.27
N THR A 689 28.69 -4.92 40.24
CA THR A 689 27.21 -4.79 40.26
C THR A 689 26.47 -5.93 40.99
N THR A 690 26.99 -7.16 40.93
CA THR A 690 26.38 -8.33 41.58
C THR A 690 26.51 -8.36 43.11
N THR A 691 27.44 -7.58 43.67
CA THR A 691 27.79 -7.58 45.10
C THR A 691 27.93 -6.19 45.72
N GLY A 692 28.01 -5.14 44.89
CA GLY A 692 28.11 -3.74 45.31
C GLY A 692 26.78 -3.15 45.78
N ASP A 693 26.83 -1.92 46.25
CA ASP A 693 25.68 -1.11 46.64
C ASP A 693 24.91 -0.54 45.46
N ASN A 694 25.46 -0.57 44.23
CA ASN A 694 24.73 -0.25 43.00
C ASN A 694 24.12 1.14 43.03
N ASP A 695 24.88 2.11 43.49
CA ASP A 695 24.45 3.48 43.68
C ASP A 695 25.06 4.43 42.62
N PHE A 696 26.10 3.97 41.91
CA PHE A 696 26.69 4.56 40.70
C PHE A 696 27.18 6.01 40.85
N GLN A 697 27.26 6.56 42.07
CA GLN A 697 27.78 7.91 42.30
C GLN A 697 29.30 7.97 42.44
N ASP A 698 29.99 6.82 42.52
CA ASP A 698 31.42 6.74 42.83
C ASP A 698 32.23 7.69 41.97
N ILE A 699 31.86 7.73 40.69
CA ILE A 699 32.25 8.77 39.75
C ILE A 699 31.06 9.10 38.85
N VAL A 700 30.76 10.39 38.73
CA VAL A 700 29.82 10.89 37.72
C VAL A 700 30.56 11.79 36.75
N ILE A 701 30.48 11.47 35.46
CA ILE A 701 31.05 12.26 34.36
C ILE A 701 29.96 12.77 33.43
N GLY A 702 30.19 13.94 32.83
CA GLY A 702 29.37 14.48 31.75
C GLY A 702 30.18 14.59 30.45
N ILE A 703 29.59 14.16 29.34
CA ILE A 703 30.19 14.19 28.01
C ILE A 703 29.44 15.17 27.11
N ARG A 704 30.17 16.08 26.48
CA ARG A 704 29.65 17.07 25.51
C ARG A 704 30.41 17.00 24.19
N VAL A 705 29.75 17.44 23.11
CA VAL A 705 30.31 17.50 21.77
C VAL A 705 30.44 18.94 21.26
N PHE A 706 31.37 19.17 20.33
CA PHE A 706 31.52 20.44 19.62
C PHE A 706 31.85 20.22 18.13
N PRO A 707 31.26 21.00 17.20
CA PRO A 707 30.20 22.00 17.42
C PRO A 707 28.84 21.33 17.74
N ASP A 708 27.99 22.03 18.51
CA ASP A 708 26.63 21.58 18.89
C ASP A 708 25.53 22.54 18.41
N ASP A 709 25.93 23.61 17.73
CA ASP A 709 25.07 24.68 17.20
C ASP A 709 24.96 24.69 15.67
N GLN A 710 25.50 23.66 15.01
CA GLN A 710 25.44 23.55 13.55
C GLN A 710 24.01 23.28 13.06
N LEU A 711 23.64 23.94 11.97
CA LEU A 711 22.49 23.60 11.15
C LEU A 711 22.91 23.72 9.69
N LEU A 712 23.04 22.60 8.99
CA LEU A 712 23.27 22.52 7.55
C LEU A 712 22.16 21.63 6.96
N VAL A 713 21.41 22.19 6.02
CA VAL A 713 20.27 21.56 5.35
C VAL A 713 20.51 21.62 3.84
#